data_AF-A0A951X5K9-F1
#
_entry.id   AF-A0A951X5K9-F1
#
_cell.length_a   1.000
_cell.length_b   1.000
_cell.length_c   1.000
_cell.angle_alpha   90.00
_cell.angle_beta   90.00
_cell.angle_gamma   90.00
#
_symmetry.space_group_name_H-M   'P 1'
#
loop_
_entity.id
_entity.type
_entity.pdbx_description
1 polymer ?
#
loop_
_entity_poly.entity_id
_entity_poly.type
_entity_poly.pdbx_seq_one_letter_code
_entity_poly.pdbx_strand_id
1 'polypeptide(L)'
;DRSVRAGSLSTRLRVTLAVLRLGLLFAILCALLVQAGLAWRWVLDSGLGLDRVLTQRAGPGSDIPFAGVTVQLQHDSPQRRAATLAELAAAGFGWVRQRVDWASVEPHPGDFAWSDTDELLDAVTQADLVPVVVLDGSPGWARAPQDRLPDNPLAPPADPAAFASFAAEFARRYGDKVRFYQIWDEPNIAPHWGARHIDPVAYAQLLRAAAATIRAVDPDAVIVVAALAPTADRGHAAIDEVYFLKRMIAAGASSAMDVIALQPFGFGDAPDNLRQGISILNFQRAAMLRRALIAAGLGDRPVWAVRYGWNRVLDSPWGTVTEEKQALYAVAALEWAWREWPWLAAMGWAIERPATPFHDPTWGFALTAPDGQPTPLLSALRSWQTAPDRQQPRRPRLSGQVPSTRLALWLVLLAGTLAALWRAVAAGRIVPWRSWLARYRRAPPAVRWGSWAVLLLTYHVATWPPLLALCWLGAIFLCLADPETGLWLAMTLLPFYYWHKDLRLVNVVLAVPPAHALALCLVPATLLRLPRRQFQMGFATGIPVALLVISLFSLGTVWHWVAYGQGLLDLVVIPVLLWLEVRVLATTDRAQLRTALALLGGGLLVAIPGLAGWLAGDGIEVDGIRRLVGPHYSPNHTALYLLRTFFVAFGLGLTLSRRNRAWLAAAAGGVLWALILTGSRGALLLGLPAGAVVLAFLAVRRRPGIPRWLRGRPRLRYGLTLGIVIAVTAVMVLQWDRLLNEQTVFHRVDLWEAALALWREHMLAGVGPGGFFWNYPAYLPLGTAIESGQSHPHNVWLEVAITWGLPGVLWLLVAIFAAIRAVRRTMAAPSARFWLTVGLGAAFAAALAHAQSDTFMLLADLAGWNAVAWALITAPAEDERNETQTHNVLC
;
A
#
# COMPACT_ATOMS: atom_id res chain seq x y z
N ASP A 1 47.26 16.60 46.15
CA ASP A 1 47.33 15.77 44.93
C ASP A 1 46.61 14.41 45.02
N ARG A 2 46.80 13.61 46.09
CA ARG A 2 46.08 12.31 46.27
C ARG A 2 44.55 12.44 46.45
N SER A 3 44.05 13.47 47.12
CA SER A 3 42.61 13.72 47.31
C SER A 3 41.89 14.11 46.01
N VAL A 4 42.55 14.87 45.13
CA VAL A 4 42.03 15.26 43.80
C VAL A 4 41.99 14.06 42.85
N ARG A 5 43.01 13.18 42.88
CA ARG A 5 43.00 11.91 42.11
C ARG A 5 41.90 10.96 42.59
N ALA A 6 41.69 10.81 43.89
CA ALA A 6 40.61 9.99 44.46
C ALA A 6 39.20 10.48 44.09
N GLY A 7 38.96 11.81 44.12
CA GLY A 7 37.72 12.42 43.64
C GLY A 7 37.46 12.19 42.15
N SER A 8 38.50 12.24 41.31
CA SER A 8 38.40 11.97 39.88
C SER A 8 38.10 10.51 39.55
N LEU A 9 38.65 9.56 40.31
CA LEU A 9 38.41 8.12 40.14
C LEU A 9 36.97 7.76 40.50
N SER A 10 36.45 8.31 41.60
CA SER A 10 35.04 8.13 42.02
C SER A 10 34.04 8.68 41.00
N THR A 11 34.42 9.74 40.28
CA THR A 11 33.57 10.38 39.26
C THR A 11 33.59 9.58 37.97
N ARG A 12 34.77 9.10 37.52
CA ARG A 12 34.88 8.20 36.36
C ARG A 12 34.12 6.90 36.61
N LEU A 13 34.27 6.30 37.79
CA LEU A 13 33.54 5.08 38.16
C LEU A 13 32.02 5.31 38.14
N ARG A 14 31.51 6.41 38.71
CA ARG A 14 30.08 6.77 38.67
C ARG A 14 29.56 6.94 37.25
N VAL A 15 30.32 7.58 36.37
CA VAL A 15 29.96 7.73 34.96
C VAL A 15 29.98 6.39 34.24
N THR A 16 31.01 5.57 34.44
CA THR A 16 31.09 4.23 33.85
C THR A 16 29.92 3.35 34.28
N LEU A 17 29.60 3.33 35.58
CA LEU A 17 28.44 2.61 36.10
C LEU A 17 27.12 3.15 35.54
N ALA A 18 26.99 4.46 35.39
CA ALA A 18 25.80 5.07 34.76
C ALA A 18 25.65 4.67 33.29
N VAL A 19 26.75 4.60 32.52
CA VAL A 19 26.75 4.15 31.13
C VAL A 19 26.42 2.66 31.01
N LEU A 20 27.05 1.81 31.83
CA LEU A 20 26.73 0.37 31.88
C LEU A 20 25.26 0.15 32.25
N ARG A 21 24.75 0.94 33.21
CA ARG A 21 23.35 0.91 33.63
C ARG A 21 22.41 1.34 32.50
N LEU A 22 22.76 2.36 31.71
CA LEU A 22 21.98 2.74 30.53
C LEU A 22 21.95 1.63 29.49
N GLY A 23 23.08 0.95 29.24
CA GLY A 23 23.14 -0.21 28.34
C GLY A 23 22.25 -1.36 28.81
N LEU A 24 22.29 -1.69 30.10
CA LEU A 24 21.42 -2.71 30.68
C LEU A 24 19.94 -2.31 30.60
N LEU A 25 19.59 -1.06 30.93
CA LEU A 25 18.21 -0.58 30.86
C LEU A 25 17.68 -0.53 29.43
N PHE A 26 18.53 -0.22 28.45
CA PHE A 26 18.18 -0.30 27.04
C PHE A 26 17.87 -1.76 26.62
N ALA A 27 18.70 -2.72 27.04
CA ALA A 27 18.44 -4.14 26.79
C ALA A 27 17.13 -4.60 27.44
N ILE A 28 16.85 -4.17 28.67
CA ILE A 28 15.58 -4.44 29.37
C ILE A 28 14.40 -3.82 28.60
N LEU A 29 14.49 -2.57 28.16
CA LEU A 29 13.44 -1.91 27.38
C LEU A 29 13.18 -2.64 26.05
N CYS A 30 14.25 -3.07 25.36
CA CYS A 30 14.11 -3.88 24.14
C CYS A 30 13.43 -5.22 24.43
N ALA A 31 13.82 -5.91 25.51
CA ALA A 31 13.19 -7.16 25.92
C ALA A 31 11.69 -6.94 26.24
N LEU A 32 11.35 -5.87 26.98
CA LEU A 32 9.96 -5.52 27.30
C LEU A 32 9.15 -5.19 26.04
N LEU A 33 9.71 -4.47 25.08
CA LEU A 33 9.06 -4.17 23.79
C LEU A 33 8.87 -5.42 22.95
N VAL A 34 9.85 -6.32 22.89
CA VAL A 34 9.71 -7.61 22.20
C VAL A 34 8.65 -8.46 22.89
N GLN A 35 8.64 -8.54 24.22
CA GLN A 35 7.62 -9.27 24.96
C GLN A 35 6.22 -8.65 24.78
N ALA A 36 6.11 -7.32 24.74
CA ALA A 36 4.85 -6.63 24.41
C ALA A 36 4.40 -6.90 22.98
N GLY A 37 5.32 -6.88 22.02
CA GLY A 37 5.05 -7.19 20.62
C GLY A 37 4.66 -8.66 20.41
N LEU A 38 5.33 -9.60 21.07
CA LEU A 38 5.00 -11.01 21.07
C LEU A 38 3.68 -11.28 21.77
N ALA A 39 3.41 -10.60 22.90
CA ALA A 39 2.11 -10.66 23.57
C ALA A 39 1.01 -10.11 22.66
N TRP A 40 1.23 -8.99 21.97
CA TRP A 40 0.27 -8.39 21.02
C TRP A 40 0.08 -9.25 19.76
N ARG A 41 1.14 -9.83 19.23
CA ARG A 41 1.07 -10.77 18.10
C ARG A 41 0.34 -12.03 18.50
N TRP A 42 0.69 -12.63 19.63
CA TRP A 42 -0.01 -13.78 20.16
C TRP A 42 -1.48 -13.45 20.44
N VAL A 43 -1.78 -12.26 20.93
CA VAL A 43 -3.15 -11.74 21.08
C VAL A 43 -3.90 -11.77 19.74
N LEU A 44 -3.28 -11.28 18.67
CA LEU A 44 -3.87 -11.24 17.34
C LEU A 44 -3.95 -12.63 16.67
N ASP A 45 -2.89 -13.44 16.78
CA ASP A 45 -2.80 -14.80 16.23
C ASP A 45 -3.79 -15.72 16.96
N SER A 46 -3.94 -15.58 18.28
CA SER A 46 -4.92 -16.32 19.10
C SER A 46 -6.36 -15.84 18.93
N GLY A 47 -6.60 -14.86 18.06
CA GLY A 47 -7.93 -14.35 17.77
C GLY A 47 -8.66 -13.75 18.95
N LEU A 48 -8.00 -12.83 19.68
CA LEU A 48 -8.64 -12.05 20.74
C LEU A 48 -9.81 -11.21 20.21
N GLY A 49 -10.97 -11.84 20.10
CA GLY A 49 -12.28 -11.24 20.12
C GLY A 49 -12.65 -10.29 18.97
N LEU A 50 -11.72 -9.87 18.11
CA LEU A 50 -11.99 -8.95 17.00
C LEU A 50 -12.85 -9.61 15.91
N ASP A 51 -12.71 -10.92 15.74
CA ASP A 51 -13.61 -11.78 14.95
C ASP A 51 -14.86 -12.21 15.74
N ARG A 52 -14.88 -12.02 17.07
CA ARG A 52 -16.01 -12.33 17.95
C ARG A 52 -16.88 -11.11 18.29
N VAL A 53 -16.64 -9.96 17.64
CA VAL A 53 -17.56 -8.83 17.70
C VAL A 53 -18.91 -9.32 17.18
N LEU A 54 -19.88 -9.37 18.09
CA LEU A 54 -21.24 -9.80 17.85
C LEU A 54 -21.99 -8.74 17.04
N THR A 55 -21.62 -8.55 15.76
CA THR A 55 -22.58 -8.01 14.81
C THR A 55 -23.62 -9.11 14.57
N GLN A 56 -24.89 -8.77 14.76
CA GLN A 56 -26.00 -9.66 14.41
C GLN A 56 -25.82 -10.13 12.96
N ARG A 57 -26.19 -11.40 12.69
CA ARG A 57 -26.48 -11.83 11.32
C ARG A 57 -27.60 -10.93 10.82
N ALA A 58 -27.26 -9.95 10.01
CA ALA A 58 -28.20 -8.95 9.53
C ALA A 58 -27.99 -8.86 8.02
N GLY A 59 -28.95 -9.38 7.28
CA GLY A 59 -28.94 -9.31 5.82
C GLY A 59 -29.35 -10.62 5.15
N PRO A 60 -29.59 -10.55 3.82
CA PRO A 60 -30.02 -11.69 3.02
C PRO A 60 -29.02 -12.87 3.11
N GLY A 61 -29.53 -14.10 3.23
CA GLY A 61 -28.71 -15.31 3.37
C GLY A 61 -28.29 -15.69 4.80
N SER A 62 -28.84 -15.02 5.81
CA SER A 62 -28.65 -15.39 7.23
C SER A 62 -29.56 -16.54 7.69
N ASP A 63 -30.59 -16.84 6.91
CA ASP A 63 -31.72 -17.73 7.17
C ASP A 63 -31.59 -19.13 6.56
N ILE A 64 -30.54 -19.37 5.77
CA ILE A 64 -30.25 -20.69 5.22
C ILE A 64 -29.99 -21.73 6.33
N PRO A 65 -30.37 -23.01 6.15
CA PRO A 65 -29.95 -24.07 7.07
C PRO A 65 -28.43 -24.10 7.25
N PHE A 66 -27.96 -24.38 8.46
CA PHE A 66 -26.54 -24.27 8.76
C PHE A 66 -25.70 -25.30 8.02
N ALA A 67 -26.15 -26.55 7.93
CA ALA A 67 -25.40 -27.63 7.29
C ALA A 67 -25.84 -27.83 5.84
N GLY A 68 -24.87 -27.90 4.95
CA GLY A 68 -25.08 -28.28 3.55
C GLY A 68 -23.91 -29.08 2.98
N VAL A 69 -23.92 -29.29 1.67
CA VAL A 69 -22.92 -30.10 0.97
C VAL A 69 -22.79 -29.69 -0.49
N THR A 70 -21.58 -29.74 -1.05
CA THR A 70 -21.37 -29.57 -2.50
C THR A 70 -21.68 -30.88 -3.24
N VAL A 71 -22.41 -30.80 -4.36
CA VAL A 71 -22.82 -31.95 -5.17
C VAL A 71 -22.44 -31.76 -6.64
N GLN A 72 -22.36 -32.85 -7.40
CA GLN A 72 -22.09 -32.86 -8.84
C GLN A 72 -23.07 -33.78 -9.58
N LEU A 73 -24.34 -33.39 -9.59
CA LEU A 73 -25.46 -34.26 -10.01
C LEU A 73 -25.69 -34.30 -11.54
N GLN A 74 -24.99 -33.49 -12.30
CA GLN A 74 -25.23 -33.29 -13.74
C GLN A 74 -24.95 -34.54 -14.58
N HIS A 75 -24.14 -35.48 -14.10
CA HIS A 75 -23.82 -36.73 -14.80
C HIS A 75 -24.58 -37.95 -14.25
N ASP A 76 -25.39 -37.78 -13.21
CA ASP A 76 -26.14 -38.87 -12.60
C ASP A 76 -27.47 -39.10 -13.32
N SER A 77 -27.88 -40.37 -13.38
CA SER A 77 -29.23 -40.72 -13.85
C SER A 77 -30.30 -40.15 -12.91
N PRO A 78 -31.52 -39.88 -13.40
CA PRO A 78 -32.59 -39.32 -12.56
C PRO A 78 -32.86 -40.13 -11.28
N GLN A 79 -32.79 -41.46 -11.35
CA GLN A 79 -33.01 -42.34 -10.19
C GLN A 79 -31.90 -42.20 -9.15
N ARG A 80 -30.63 -42.12 -9.60
CA ARG A 80 -29.50 -41.92 -8.70
C ARG A 80 -29.54 -40.53 -8.08
N ARG A 81 -29.80 -39.49 -8.88
CA ARG A 81 -29.94 -38.11 -8.42
C ARG A 81 -30.97 -38.02 -7.29
N ALA A 82 -32.16 -38.60 -7.50
CA ALA A 82 -33.21 -38.63 -6.49
C ALA A 82 -32.78 -39.40 -5.21
N ALA A 83 -32.13 -40.55 -5.37
CA ALA A 83 -31.62 -41.34 -4.23
C ALA A 83 -30.58 -40.56 -3.42
N THR A 84 -29.58 -39.97 -4.07
CA THR A 84 -28.54 -39.17 -3.43
C THR A 84 -29.14 -37.99 -2.67
N LEU A 85 -30.07 -37.24 -3.29
CA LEU A 85 -30.72 -36.11 -2.63
C LEU A 85 -31.56 -36.54 -1.42
N ALA A 86 -32.29 -37.66 -1.51
CA ALA A 86 -33.03 -38.22 -0.40
C ALA A 86 -32.12 -38.65 0.77
N GLU A 87 -30.97 -39.26 0.46
CA GLU A 87 -29.96 -39.63 1.47
C GLU A 87 -29.36 -38.40 2.16
N LEU A 88 -29.07 -37.33 1.41
CA LEU A 88 -28.56 -36.08 1.96
C LEU A 88 -29.60 -35.39 2.86
N ALA A 89 -30.87 -35.31 2.43
CA ALA A 89 -31.96 -34.79 3.26
C ALA A 89 -32.13 -35.64 4.55
N ALA A 90 -32.11 -36.97 4.44
CA ALA A 90 -32.19 -37.89 5.59
C ALA A 90 -30.96 -37.82 6.52
N ALA A 91 -29.82 -37.35 6.02
CA ALA A 91 -28.62 -37.06 6.80
C ALA A 91 -28.68 -35.71 7.54
N GLY A 92 -29.71 -34.89 7.27
CA GLY A 92 -29.95 -33.61 7.93
C GLY A 92 -29.36 -32.39 7.21
N PHE A 93 -28.82 -32.57 6.00
CA PHE A 93 -28.39 -31.44 5.18
C PHE A 93 -29.62 -30.65 4.74
N GLY A 94 -29.56 -29.32 4.81
CA GLY A 94 -30.68 -28.46 4.41
C GLY A 94 -30.47 -27.70 3.10
N TRP A 95 -29.26 -27.77 2.55
CA TRP A 95 -28.94 -27.13 1.26
C TRP A 95 -27.85 -27.88 0.51
N VAL A 96 -27.87 -27.75 -0.82
CA VAL A 96 -26.87 -28.32 -1.71
C VAL A 96 -26.26 -27.22 -2.58
N ARG A 97 -24.93 -27.24 -2.72
CA ARG A 97 -24.22 -26.38 -3.66
C ARG A 97 -23.99 -27.12 -4.97
N GLN A 98 -24.62 -26.65 -6.03
CA GLN A 98 -24.57 -27.26 -7.37
C GLN A 98 -24.05 -26.25 -8.39
N ARG A 99 -23.13 -26.71 -9.24
CA ARG A 99 -22.62 -25.94 -10.39
C ARG A 99 -23.58 -26.05 -11.58
N VAL A 100 -23.86 -24.92 -12.22
CA VAL A 100 -24.53 -24.83 -13.52
C VAL A 100 -23.55 -24.19 -14.50
N ASP A 101 -23.15 -24.96 -15.49
CA ASP A 101 -22.16 -24.57 -16.49
C ASP A 101 -22.82 -23.76 -17.62
N TRP A 102 -22.49 -22.47 -17.73
CA TRP A 102 -23.04 -21.59 -18.75
C TRP A 102 -22.80 -22.13 -20.16
N ALA A 103 -21.63 -22.72 -20.44
CA ALA A 103 -21.30 -23.26 -21.76
C ALA A 103 -22.22 -24.41 -22.17
N SER A 104 -22.71 -25.20 -21.20
CA SER A 104 -23.65 -26.28 -21.45
C SER A 104 -25.08 -25.78 -21.63
N VAL A 105 -25.45 -24.70 -20.94
CA VAL A 105 -26.79 -24.12 -20.98
C VAL A 105 -26.99 -23.20 -22.19
N GLU A 106 -25.98 -22.46 -22.62
CA GLU A 106 -26.05 -21.55 -23.77
C GLU A 106 -24.89 -21.83 -24.76
N PRO A 107 -24.93 -22.99 -25.45
CA PRO A 107 -23.86 -23.38 -26.37
C PRO A 107 -23.68 -22.39 -27.53
N HIS A 108 -24.76 -21.72 -27.95
CA HIS A 108 -24.75 -20.63 -28.92
C HIS A 108 -25.48 -19.41 -28.35
N PRO A 109 -25.09 -18.18 -28.72
CA PRO A 109 -25.71 -16.96 -28.18
C PRO A 109 -27.23 -16.96 -28.38
N GLY A 110 -27.97 -16.88 -27.27
CA GLY A 110 -29.44 -16.86 -27.24
C GLY A 110 -30.14 -18.21 -27.45
N ASP A 111 -29.39 -19.29 -27.67
CA ASP A 111 -29.93 -20.65 -27.83
C ASP A 111 -29.69 -21.45 -26.55
N PHE A 112 -30.75 -21.62 -25.75
CA PHE A 112 -30.66 -22.19 -24.40
C PHE A 112 -31.13 -23.65 -24.31
N ALA A 113 -30.28 -24.51 -23.77
CA ALA A 113 -30.53 -25.91 -23.46
C ALA A 113 -30.85 -26.10 -21.96
N TRP A 114 -32.12 -25.88 -21.59
CA TRP A 114 -32.55 -25.89 -20.17
C TRP A 114 -32.85 -27.27 -19.57
N SER A 115 -33.07 -28.32 -20.39
CA SER A 115 -33.66 -29.60 -19.96
C SER A 115 -32.97 -30.22 -18.73
N ASP A 116 -31.63 -30.32 -18.78
CA ASP A 116 -30.88 -30.98 -17.72
C ASP A 116 -30.88 -30.15 -16.43
N THR A 117 -30.90 -28.83 -16.57
CA THR A 117 -30.96 -27.89 -15.45
C THR A 117 -32.37 -27.89 -14.82
N ASP A 118 -33.42 -27.97 -15.64
CA ASP A 118 -34.80 -28.11 -15.19
C ASP A 118 -34.96 -29.35 -14.31
N GLU A 119 -34.57 -30.52 -14.84
CA GLU A 119 -34.66 -31.79 -14.10
C GLU A 119 -33.81 -31.79 -12.82
N LEU A 120 -32.65 -31.14 -12.86
CA LEU A 120 -31.77 -31.05 -11.70
C LEU A 120 -32.41 -30.22 -10.59
N LEU A 121 -32.84 -29.00 -10.89
CA LEU A 121 -33.41 -28.09 -9.89
C LEU A 121 -34.75 -28.58 -9.37
N ASP A 122 -35.54 -29.27 -10.20
CA ASP A 122 -36.76 -29.95 -9.78
C ASP A 122 -36.45 -31.05 -8.76
N ALA A 123 -35.44 -31.90 -9.03
CA ALA A 123 -35.05 -32.95 -8.11
C ALA A 123 -34.58 -32.39 -6.75
N VAL A 124 -33.80 -31.31 -6.75
CA VAL A 124 -33.33 -30.65 -5.52
C VAL A 124 -34.50 -30.10 -4.71
N THR A 125 -35.43 -29.41 -5.37
CA THR A 125 -36.61 -28.82 -4.71
C THR A 125 -37.56 -29.90 -4.18
N GLN A 126 -37.77 -30.99 -4.93
CA GLN A 126 -38.60 -32.13 -4.50
C GLN A 126 -38.03 -32.86 -3.27
N ALA A 127 -36.71 -32.79 -3.06
CA ALA A 127 -36.04 -33.34 -1.89
C ALA A 127 -36.06 -32.39 -0.67
N ASP A 128 -36.74 -31.24 -0.75
CA ASP A 128 -36.81 -30.19 0.29
C ASP A 128 -35.42 -29.65 0.68
N LEU A 129 -34.50 -29.62 -0.29
CA LEU A 129 -33.15 -29.07 -0.15
C LEU A 129 -33.09 -27.70 -0.84
N VAL A 130 -32.45 -26.73 -0.19
CA VAL A 130 -32.26 -25.40 -0.77
C VAL A 130 -31.10 -25.42 -1.78
N PRO A 131 -31.31 -25.02 -3.04
CA PRO A 131 -30.22 -24.92 -4.02
C PRO A 131 -29.40 -23.65 -3.83
N VAL A 132 -28.08 -23.82 -3.63
CA VAL A 132 -27.08 -22.76 -3.79
C VAL A 132 -26.40 -22.96 -5.14
N VAL A 133 -26.77 -22.16 -6.13
CA VAL A 133 -26.34 -22.38 -7.52
C VAL A 133 -25.07 -21.60 -7.82
N VAL A 134 -24.06 -22.27 -8.36
CA VAL A 134 -22.84 -21.65 -8.86
C VAL A 134 -22.96 -21.45 -10.36
N LEU A 135 -22.96 -20.19 -10.80
CA LEU A 135 -22.96 -19.81 -12.22
C LEU A 135 -21.52 -19.51 -12.64
N ASP A 136 -20.96 -20.32 -13.55
CA ASP A 136 -19.62 -20.16 -14.13
C ASP A 136 -19.55 -20.77 -15.55
N GLY A 137 -18.35 -20.95 -16.09
CA GLY A 137 -18.14 -21.78 -17.28
C GLY A 137 -18.48 -21.08 -18.60
N SER A 138 -17.71 -20.06 -19.00
CA SER A 138 -18.01 -19.26 -20.20
C SER A 138 -18.03 -20.11 -21.47
N PRO A 139 -19.00 -19.99 -22.40
CA PRO A 139 -18.98 -20.65 -23.71
C PRO A 139 -17.90 -20.08 -24.63
N GLY A 140 -17.49 -20.85 -25.64
CA GLY A 140 -16.41 -20.46 -26.56
C GLY A 140 -16.65 -19.16 -27.31
N TRP A 141 -17.92 -18.86 -27.61
CA TRP A 141 -18.30 -17.61 -28.28
C TRP A 141 -18.14 -16.38 -27.39
N ALA A 142 -18.24 -16.53 -26.05
CA ALA A 142 -18.11 -15.44 -25.08
C ALA A 142 -16.66 -15.22 -24.59
N ARG A 143 -15.76 -16.19 -24.81
CA ARG A 143 -14.34 -16.09 -24.42
C ARG A 143 -13.52 -15.25 -25.40
N ALA A 144 -12.49 -14.57 -24.87
CA ALA A 144 -11.53 -13.84 -25.69
C ALA A 144 -10.72 -14.80 -26.58
N PRO A 145 -10.22 -14.37 -27.75
CA PRO A 145 -9.50 -15.27 -28.66
C PRO A 145 -8.32 -16.01 -28.02
N GLN A 146 -7.56 -15.36 -27.14
CA GLN A 146 -6.43 -15.99 -26.44
C GLN A 146 -6.86 -17.09 -25.45
N ASP A 147 -8.10 -17.06 -24.96
CA ASP A 147 -8.61 -18.00 -23.96
C ASP A 147 -9.33 -19.22 -24.62
N ARG A 148 -9.33 -19.29 -25.95
CA ARG A 148 -9.92 -20.40 -26.72
C ARG A 148 -8.92 -21.54 -26.99
N LEU A 149 -7.62 -21.27 -26.88
CA LEU A 149 -6.54 -22.23 -27.17
C LEU A 149 -5.33 -22.01 -26.23
N PRO A 150 -5.00 -22.95 -25.32
CA PRO A 150 -5.73 -24.17 -25.02
C PRO A 150 -7.13 -23.87 -24.46
N ASP A 151 -8.09 -24.75 -24.73
CA ASP A 151 -9.47 -24.51 -24.34
C ASP A 151 -9.62 -24.56 -22.82
N ASN A 152 -10.03 -23.44 -22.21
CA ASN A 152 -10.34 -23.36 -20.79
C ASN A 152 -11.75 -22.78 -20.60
N PRO A 153 -12.77 -23.61 -20.31
CA PRO A 153 -14.14 -23.12 -20.09
C PRO A 153 -14.26 -22.27 -18.81
N LEU A 154 -13.30 -22.37 -17.88
CA LEU A 154 -13.20 -21.53 -16.70
C LEU A 154 -12.40 -20.23 -16.97
N ALA A 155 -12.24 -19.83 -18.22
CA ALA A 155 -11.87 -18.46 -18.53
C ALA A 155 -13.07 -17.53 -18.32
N PRO A 156 -12.88 -16.31 -17.77
CA PRO A 156 -13.94 -15.33 -17.71
C PRO A 156 -14.39 -14.92 -19.11
N PRO A 157 -15.61 -14.39 -19.27
CA PRO A 157 -16.05 -13.83 -20.55
C PRO A 157 -15.18 -12.63 -20.94
N ALA A 158 -15.03 -12.40 -22.24
CA ALA A 158 -14.39 -11.19 -22.76
C ALA A 158 -15.19 -9.93 -22.39
N ASP A 159 -16.52 -10.04 -22.34
CA ASP A 159 -17.44 -9.00 -21.91
C ASP A 159 -18.29 -9.49 -20.73
N PRO A 160 -18.16 -8.88 -19.53
CA PRO A 160 -19.02 -9.17 -18.38
C PRO A 160 -20.52 -9.09 -18.66
N ALA A 161 -20.96 -8.27 -19.62
CA ALA A 161 -22.37 -8.13 -19.96
C ALA A 161 -22.98 -9.39 -20.59
N ALA A 162 -22.17 -10.20 -21.28
CA ALA A 162 -22.63 -11.47 -21.85
C ALA A 162 -23.01 -12.46 -20.73
N PHE A 163 -22.12 -12.62 -19.74
CA PHE A 163 -22.42 -13.44 -18.56
C PHE A 163 -23.59 -12.87 -17.75
N ALA A 164 -23.67 -11.56 -17.59
CA ALA A 164 -24.77 -10.91 -16.89
C ALA A 164 -26.13 -11.14 -17.58
N SER A 165 -26.15 -11.23 -18.91
CA SER A 165 -27.36 -11.54 -19.68
C SER A 165 -27.80 -12.98 -19.45
N PHE A 166 -26.87 -13.95 -19.54
CA PHE A 166 -27.13 -15.35 -19.18
C PHE A 166 -27.65 -15.48 -17.73
N ALA A 167 -26.98 -14.83 -16.77
CA ALA A 167 -27.36 -14.89 -15.37
C ALA A 167 -28.78 -14.32 -15.14
N ALA A 168 -29.20 -13.32 -15.90
CA ALA A 168 -30.56 -12.80 -15.87
C ALA A 168 -31.57 -13.76 -16.51
N GLU A 169 -31.23 -14.44 -17.62
CA GLU A 169 -32.08 -15.48 -18.19
C GLU A 169 -32.28 -16.65 -17.23
N PHE A 170 -31.19 -17.08 -16.57
CA PHE A 170 -31.23 -18.10 -15.52
C PHE A 170 -32.13 -17.65 -14.35
N ALA A 171 -31.92 -16.45 -13.81
CA ALA A 171 -32.71 -15.92 -12.69
C ALA A 171 -34.19 -15.74 -13.05
N ARG A 172 -34.51 -15.27 -14.27
CA ARG A 172 -35.90 -15.15 -14.73
C ARG A 172 -36.60 -16.50 -14.81
N ARG A 173 -35.87 -17.55 -15.19
CA ARG A 173 -36.42 -18.91 -15.31
C ARG A 173 -36.58 -19.59 -13.95
N TYR A 174 -35.63 -19.39 -13.04
CA TYR A 174 -35.50 -20.20 -11.83
C TYR A 174 -35.67 -19.43 -10.50
N GLY A 175 -35.97 -18.12 -10.51
CA GLY A 175 -36.10 -17.32 -9.29
C GLY A 175 -37.10 -17.86 -8.26
N ASP A 176 -38.15 -18.55 -8.71
CA ASP A 176 -39.11 -19.21 -7.80
C ASP A 176 -38.54 -20.43 -7.05
N LYS A 177 -37.43 -21.01 -7.54
CA LYS A 177 -36.75 -22.19 -6.98
C LYS A 177 -35.38 -21.88 -6.41
N VAL A 178 -34.70 -20.87 -6.95
CA VAL A 178 -33.32 -20.51 -6.64
C VAL A 178 -33.27 -19.10 -6.09
N ARG A 179 -32.89 -18.99 -4.83
CA ARG A 179 -32.69 -17.70 -4.17
C ARG A 179 -31.22 -17.30 -4.06
N PHE A 180 -30.31 -18.28 -4.07
CA PHE A 180 -28.90 -18.07 -3.75
C PHE A 180 -28.03 -18.29 -4.99
N TYR A 181 -27.46 -17.20 -5.51
CA TYR A 181 -26.67 -17.20 -6.74
C TYR A 181 -25.20 -16.92 -6.39
N GLN A 182 -24.36 -17.96 -6.46
CA GLN A 182 -22.91 -17.81 -6.39
C GLN A 182 -22.36 -17.45 -7.77
N ILE A 183 -21.71 -16.28 -7.85
CA ILE A 183 -21.12 -15.79 -9.10
C ILE A 183 -19.66 -16.20 -9.18
N TRP A 184 -19.38 -17.17 -10.06
CA TRP A 184 -18.08 -17.80 -10.30
C TRP A 184 -17.57 -18.69 -9.16
N ASP A 185 -16.45 -19.39 -9.42
CA ASP A 185 -15.73 -20.17 -8.40
C ASP A 185 -14.22 -19.99 -8.50
N GLU A 186 -13.57 -19.77 -7.35
CA GLU A 186 -12.11 -19.64 -7.22
C GLU A 186 -11.40 -18.74 -8.27
N PRO A 187 -11.89 -17.51 -8.56
CA PRO A 187 -11.27 -16.62 -9.56
C PRO A 187 -9.85 -16.15 -9.15
N ASN A 188 -9.40 -16.51 -7.95
CA ASN A 188 -8.10 -16.15 -7.41
C ASN A 188 -6.99 -17.16 -7.72
N ILE A 189 -7.25 -18.20 -8.54
CA ILE A 189 -6.24 -19.14 -9.05
C ILE A 189 -6.32 -19.26 -10.59
N ALA A 190 -5.17 -19.29 -11.25
CA ALA A 190 -5.07 -19.21 -12.70
C ALA A 190 -5.93 -20.24 -13.46
N PRO A 191 -6.00 -21.53 -13.04
CA PRO A 191 -6.82 -22.51 -13.76
C PRO A 191 -8.30 -22.11 -13.87
N HIS A 192 -8.84 -21.40 -12.88
CA HIS A 192 -10.24 -20.96 -12.82
C HIS A 192 -10.41 -19.51 -13.27
N TRP A 193 -9.40 -18.96 -13.93
CA TRP A 193 -9.42 -17.62 -14.51
C TRP A 193 -8.65 -17.57 -15.84
N GLY A 194 -8.84 -18.58 -16.70
CA GLY A 194 -8.27 -18.62 -18.06
C GLY A 194 -6.79 -18.97 -18.16
N ALA A 195 -6.22 -19.58 -17.12
CA ALA A 195 -4.78 -19.90 -17.02
C ALA A 195 -3.85 -18.68 -17.22
N ARG A 196 -4.35 -17.49 -16.88
CA ARG A 196 -3.66 -16.20 -17.01
C ARG A 196 -3.49 -15.50 -15.67
N HIS A 197 -2.96 -14.28 -15.70
CA HIS A 197 -2.80 -13.45 -14.52
C HIS A 197 -4.14 -13.20 -13.82
N ILE A 198 -4.13 -13.36 -12.50
CA ILE A 198 -5.32 -13.15 -11.67
C ILE A 198 -5.68 -11.68 -11.57
N ASP A 199 -6.97 -11.39 -11.78
CA ASP A 199 -7.51 -10.04 -11.75
C ASP A 199 -8.74 -9.94 -10.83
N PRO A 200 -8.56 -9.50 -9.56
CA PRO A 200 -9.66 -9.31 -8.63
C PRO A 200 -10.69 -8.26 -9.06
N VAL A 201 -10.32 -7.36 -9.97
CA VAL A 201 -11.18 -6.26 -10.40
C VAL A 201 -12.03 -6.67 -11.58
N ALA A 202 -11.46 -7.39 -12.55
CA ALA A 202 -12.26 -8.04 -13.59
C ALA A 202 -13.33 -8.94 -12.95
N TYR A 203 -13.00 -9.66 -11.88
CA TYR A 203 -13.99 -10.40 -11.11
C TYR A 203 -15.02 -9.49 -10.42
N ALA A 204 -14.60 -8.38 -9.78
CA ALA A 204 -15.53 -7.42 -9.18
C ALA A 204 -16.52 -6.82 -10.21
N GLN A 205 -16.04 -6.56 -11.44
CA GLN A 205 -16.86 -6.07 -12.55
C GLN A 205 -17.86 -7.13 -13.01
N LEU A 206 -17.43 -8.38 -13.18
CA LEU A 206 -18.30 -9.53 -13.49
C LEU A 206 -19.41 -9.69 -12.44
N LEU A 207 -19.03 -9.68 -11.16
CA LEU A 207 -19.95 -9.78 -10.03
C LEU A 207 -20.97 -8.66 -10.03
N ARG A 208 -20.53 -7.41 -10.23
CA ARG A 208 -21.43 -6.24 -10.27
C ARG A 208 -22.41 -6.29 -11.45
N ALA A 209 -21.93 -6.68 -12.63
CA ALA A 209 -22.76 -6.80 -13.81
C ALA A 209 -23.85 -7.86 -13.60
N ALA A 210 -23.47 -9.07 -13.16
CA ALA A 210 -24.40 -10.16 -12.90
C ALA A 210 -25.40 -9.82 -11.77
N ALA A 211 -24.92 -9.28 -10.65
CA ALA A 211 -25.79 -8.91 -9.53
C ALA A 211 -26.86 -7.88 -9.94
N ALA A 212 -26.49 -6.89 -10.76
CA ALA A 212 -27.42 -5.86 -11.21
C ALA A 212 -28.52 -6.43 -12.12
N THR A 213 -28.18 -7.33 -13.05
CA THR A 213 -29.14 -7.91 -14.00
C THR A 213 -30.01 -8.99 -13.37
N ILE A 214 -29.45 -9.83 -12.47
CA ILE A 214 -30.21 -10.80 -11.67
C ILE A 214 -31.27 -10.06 -10.85
N ARG A 215 -30.88 -9.03 -10.08
CA ARG A 215 -31.81 -8.28 -9.21
C ARG A 215 -32.90 -7.53 -9.98
N ALA A 216 -32.67 -7.23 -11.26
CA ALA A 216 -33.67 -6.58 -12.10
C ALA A 216 -34.83 -7.52 -12.47
N VAL A 217 -34.60 -8.84 -12.48
CA VAL A 217 -35.62 -9.86 -12.81
C VAL A 217 -36.06 -10.68 -11.60
N ASP A 218 -35.21 -10.80 -10.57
CA ASP A 218 -35.44 -11.47 -9.30
C ASP A 218 -35.01 -10.54 -8.14
N PRO A 219 -35.93 -9.70 -7.63
CA PRO A 219 -35.64 -8.77 -6.53
C PRO A 219 -35.27 -9.44 -5.20
N ASP A 220 -35.63 -10.71 -4.99
CA ASP A 220 -35.37 -11.48 -3.77
C ASP A 220 -34.03 -12.25 -3.83
N ALA A 221 -33.33 -12.19 -4.96
CA ALA A 221 -32.04 -12.81 -5.20
C ALA A 221 -30.99 -12.38 -4.17
N VAL A 222 -30.31 -13.38 -3.62
CA VAL A 222 -29.16 -13.22 -2.73
C VAL A 222 -27.89 -13.57 -3.48
N ILE A 223 -27.01 -12.58 -3.62
CA ILE A 223 -25.77 -12.72 -4.37
C ILE A 223 -24.63 -13.19 -3.46
N VAL A 224 -24.10 -14.37 -3.75
CA VAL A 224 -22.98 -14.99 -3.06
C VAL A 224 -21.70 -14.75 -3.88
N VAL A 225 -20.68 -14.20 -3.23
CA VAL A 225 -19.36 -14.03 -3.87
C VAL A 225 -18.75 -15.39 -4.18
N ALA A 226 -17.89 -15.48 -5.19
CA ALA A 226 -17.11 -16.67 -5.51
C ALA A 226 -16.39 -17.20 -4.27
N ALA A 227 -16.35 -18.53 -4.14
CA ALA A 227 -15.61 -19.17 -3.09
C ALA A 227 -14.11 -19.05 -3.38
N LEU A 228 -13.43 -18.15 -2.69
CA LEU A 228 -11.99 -17.93 -2.93
C LEU A 228 -11.18 -19.13 -2.44
N ALA A 229 -10.28 -19.63 -3.30
CA ALA A 229 -9.38 -20.74 -2.99
C ALA A 229 -8.37 -20.33 -1.90
N PRO A 230 -8.16 -21.12 -0.83
CA PRO A 230 -7.15 -20.81 0.17
C PRO A 230 -5.75 -20.98 -0.41
N THR A 231 -4.97 -19.90 -0.43
CA THR A 231 -3.58 -19.95 -0.90
C THR A 231 -2.67 -19.02 -0.11
N ALA A 232 -1.38 -19.34 -0.10
CA ALA A 232 -0.33 -18.50 0.47
C ALA A 232 0.34 -17.60 -0.59
N ASP A 233 0.02 -17.79 -1.87
CA ASP A 233 0.66 -17.12 -2.98
C ASP A 233 0.16 -15.67 -3.16
N ARG A 234 1.05 -14.80 -3.63
CA ARG A 234 0.76 -13.41 -4.05
C ARG A 234 1.34 -13.12 -5.43
N GLY A 235 1.69 -14.17 -6.17
CA GLY A 235 2.19 -14.11 -7.52
C GLY A 235 1.08 -13.88 -8.54
N HIS A 236 1.45 -13.97 -9.80
CA HIS A 236 0.53 -13.71 -10.91
C HIS A 236 -0.45 -14.87 -11.15
N ALA A 237 -0.06 -16.11 -10.79
CA ALA A 237 -0.86 -17.32 -11.04
C ALA A 237 -1.82 -17.69 -9.89
N ALA A 238 -1.63 -17.13 -8.70
CA ALA A 238 -2.53 -17.30 -7.57
C ALA A 238 -2.39 -16.14 -6.58
N ILE A 239 -3.51 -15.72 -5.99
CA ILE A 239 -3.56 -14.62 -5.02
C ILE A 239 -4.30 -15.07 -3.77
N ASP A 240 -3.69 -14.82 -2.59
CA ASP A 240 -4.30 -15.11 -1.29
C ASP A 240 -5.66 -14.45 -1.15
N GLU A 241 -6.62 -15.20 -0.62
CA GLU A 241 -8.02 -14.84 -0.57
C GLU A 241 -8.28 -13.57 0.25
N VAL A 242 -7.44 -13.25 1.23
CA VAL A 242 -7.57 -12.01 2.01
C VAL A 242 -7.17 -10.80 1.16
N TYR A 243 -6.08 -10.90 0.40
CA TYR A 243 -5.67 -9.85 -0.52
C TYR A 243 -6.65 -9.70 -1.68
N PHE A 244 -7.09 -10.81 -2.28
CA PHE A 244 -8.09 -10.81 -3.35
C PHE A 244 -9.39 -10.12 -2.89
N LEU A 245 -9.92 -10.50 -1.71
CA LEU A 245 -11.10 -9.88 -1.11
C LEU A 245 -10.94 -8.37 -0.93
N LYS A 246 -9.80 -7.91 -0.38
CA LYS A 246 -9.53 -6.47 -0.23
C LYS A 246 -9.50 -5.73 -1.57
N ARG A 247 -8.95 -6.37 -2.61
CA ARG A 247 -8.86 -5.77 -3.95
C ARG A 247 -10.22 -5.69 -4.64
N MET A 248 -11.06 -6.73 -4.55
CA MET A 248 -12.42 -6.65 -5.10
C MET A 248 -13.31 -5.64 -4.35
N ILE A 249 -13.17 -5.54 -3.02
CA ILE A 249 -13.87 -4.52 -2.21
C ILE A 249 -13.45 -3.11 -2.65
N ALA A 250 -12.15 -2.89 -2.82
CA ALA A 250 -11.61 -1.62 -3.35
C ALA A 250 -12.08 -1.33 -4.79
N ALA A 251 -12.45 -2.36 -5.55
CA ALA A 251 -13.05 -2.24 -6.87
C ALA A 251 -14.59 -2.05 -6.86
N GLY A 252 -15.18 -1.77 -5.69
CA GLY A 252 -16.60 -1.43 -5.57
C GLY A 252 -17.54 -2.64 -5.51
N ALA A 253 -17.01 -3.86 -5.33
CA ALA A 253 -17.83 -5.07 -5.24
C ALA A 253 -18.82 -5.07 -4.04
N SER A 254 -18.60 -4.23 -3.03
CA SER A 254 -19.38 -4.19 -1.78
C SER A 254 -20.89 -4.02 -1.96
N SER A 255 -21.32 -3.32 -3.03
CA SER A 255 -22.74 -3.10 -3.34
C SER A 255 -23.42 -4.30 -4.02
N ALA A 256 -22.63 -5.18 -4.63
CA ALA A 256 -23.09 -6.33 -5.38
C ALA A 256 -23.02 -7.66 -4.60
N MET A 257 -22.38 -7.66 -3.42
CA MET A 257 -22.24 -8.85 -2.58
C MET A 257 -23.23 -8.83 -1.41
N ASP A 258 -23.96 -9.93 -1.18
CA ASP A 258 -24.78 -10.12 0.02
C ASP A 258 -24.12 -11.07 0.99
N VAL A 259 -23.54 -12.17 0.48
CA VAL A 259 -22.89 -13.22 1.25
C VAL A 259 -21.43 -13.39 0.81
N ILE A 260 -20.53 -13.53 1.77
CA ILE A 260 -19.12 -13.88 1.51
C ILE A 260 -18.96 -15.40 1.59
N ALA A 261 -18.56 -16.02 0.48
CA ALA A 261 -18.18 -17.43 0.46
C ALA A 261 -16.69 -17.61 0.80
N LEU A 262 -16.39 -18.59 1.65
CA LEU A 262 -15.03 -19.02 1.95
C LEU A 262 -14.92 -20.55 1.96
N GLN A 263 -13.68 -21.04 1.89
CA GLN A 263 -13.39 -22.47 1.83
C GLN A 263 -12.38 -22.89 2.93
N PRO A 264 -12.79 -23.06 4.20
CA PRO A 264 -11.86 -23.29 5.29
C PRO A 264 -11.47 -24.77 5.35
N PHE A 265 -10.56 -25.18 4.47
CA PHE A 265 -9.97 -26.52 4.53
C PHE A 265 -9.00 -26.64 5.70
N GLY A 266 -8.91 -27.85 6.26
CA GLY A 266 -8.06 -28.12 7.42
C GLY A 266 -6.56 -28.23 7.12
N PHE A 267 -6.18 -28.56 5.88
CA PHE A 267 -4.78 -28.73 5.47
C PHE A 267 -3.97 -29.69 6.36
N GLY A 268 -4.61 -30.74 6.87
CA GLY A 268 -4.02 -31.74 7.78
C GLY A 268 -4.02 -31.35 9.27
N ASP A 269 -4.26 -30.08 9.58
CA ASP A 269 -4.28 -29.56 10.96
C ASP A 269 -5.66 -29.72 11.62
N ALA A 270 -5.70 -29.90 12.93
CA ALA A 270 -6.95 -29.92 13.71
C ALA A 270 -7.69 -28.57 13.63
N PRO A 271 -9.04 -28.55 13.71
CA PRO A 271 -9.82 -27.31 13.60
C PRO A 271 -9.54 -26.29 14.71
N ASP A 272 -9.08 -26.72 15.87
CA ASP A 272 -8.69 -25.89 17.02
C ASP A 272 -7.23 -25.41 16.96
N ASN A 273 -6.50 -25.68 15.86
CA ASN A 273 -5.20 -25.09 15.61
C ASN A 273 -5.34 -23.59 15.30
N LEU A 274 -5.26 -22.77 16.35
CA LEU A 274 -5.45 -21.32 16.31
C LEU A 274 -4.35 -20.55 15.58
N ARG A 275 -3.35 -21.20 14.99
CA ARG A 275 -2.29 -20.48 14.26
C ARG A 275 -2.89 -19.79 13.05
N GLN A 276 -2.55 -18.52 12.85
CA GLN A 276 -3.00 -17.72 11.71
C GLN A 276 -1.80 -17.07 11.03
N GLY A 277 -1.88 -16.89 9.72
CA GLY A 277 -0.84 -16.25 8.92
C GLY A 277 -1.04 -16.54 7.43
N ILE A 278 -0.53 -15.65 6.57
CA ILE A 278 -0.68 -15.80 5.10
C ILE A 278 -0.10 -17.13 4.62
N SER A 279 1.03 -17.56 5.18
CA SER A 279 1.70 -18.83 4.84
C SER A 279 1.17 -20.05 5.59
N ILE A 280 0.17 -19.90 6.46
CA ILE A 280 -0.40 -20.99 7.25
C ILE A 280 -1.76 -21.30 6.64
N LEU A 281 -1.88 -22.49 6.05
CA LEU A 281 -3.12 -23.03 5.52
C LEU A 281 -3.77 -23.92 6.59
N ASN A 282 -4.96 -23.55 7.07
CA ASN A 282 -5.75 -24.32 8.04
C ASN A 282 -7.19 -23.78 8.12
N PHE A 283 -8.03 -24.47 8.90
CA PHE A 283 -9.44 -24.11 9.13
C PHE A 283 -9.62 -22.69 9.70
N GLN A 284 -8.70 -22.24 10.58
CA GLN A 284 -8.78 -20.95 11.28
C GLN A 284 -8.50 -19.74 10.38
N ARG A 285 -8.07 -19.93 9.12
CA ARG A 285 -7.96 -18.85 8.13
C ARG A 285 -9.28 -18.11 7.88
N ALA A 286 -10.43 -18.75 8.12
CA ALA A 286 -11.73 -18.08 8.02
C ALA A 286 -11.80 -16.78 8.86
N ALA A 287 -11.15 -16.78 10.04
CA ALA A 287 -11.09 -15.61 10.91
C ALA A 287 -10.28 -14.45 10.28
N MET A 288 -9.32 -14.72 9.39
CA MET A 288 -8.55 -13.69 8.70
C MET A 288 -9.41 -12.94 7.68
N LEU A 289 -10.24 -13.65 6.90
CA LEU A 289 -11.21 -13.01 5.99
C LEU A 289 -12.23 -12.20 6.79
N ARG A 290 -12.73 -12.76 7.91
CA ARG A 290 -13.65 -12.04 8.80
C ARG A 290 -13.09 -10.70 9.28
N ARG A 291 -11.82 -10.66 9.67
CA ARG A 291 -11.15 -9.40 10.05
C ARG A 291 -11.00 -8.43 8.89
N ALA A 292 -10.73 -8.94 7.68
CA ALA A 292 -10.66 -8.09 6.49
C ALA A 292 -12.01 -7.43 6.18
N LEU A 293 -13.12 -8.15 6.34
CA LEU A 293 -14.47 -7.61 6.22
C LEU A 293 -14.76 -6.53 7.26
N ILE A 294 -14.45 -6.79 8.54
CA ILE A 294 -14.63 -5.80 9.61
C ILE A 294 -13.80 -4.55 9.35
N ALA A 295 -12.54 -4.71 8.93
CA ALA A 295 -11.66 -3.59 8.60
C ALA A 295 -12.17 -2.78 7.40
N ALA A 296 -12.92 -3.41 6.49
CA ALA A 296 -13.58 -2.77 5.35
C ALA A 296 -14.98 -2.22 5.69
N GLY A 297 -15.43 -2.30 6.95
CA GLY A 297 -16.77 -1.86 7.34
C GLY A 297 -17.91 -2.82 6.96
N LEU A 298 -17.60 -4.03 6.47
CA LEU A 298 -18.56 -5.06 6.04
C LEU A 298 -18.74 -6.17 7.08
N GLY A 299 -18.58 -5.83 8.37
CA GLY A 299 -18.68 -6.79 9.47
C GLY A 299 -20.10 -7.32 9.69
N ASP A 300 -21.12 -6.68 9.18
CA ASP A 300 -22.52 -7.12 9.27
C ASP A 300 -22.89 -8.21 8.25
N ARG A 301 -22.14 -8.32 7.14
CA ARG A 301 -22.42 -9.27 6.06
C ARG A 301 -22.29 -10.73 6.51
N PRO A 302 -23.26 -11.60 6.18
CA PRO A 302 -23.15 -13.03 6.47
C PRO A 302 -22.01 -13.68 5.69
N VAL A 303 -21.39 -14.67 6.33
CA VAL A 303 -20.29 -15.46 5.75
C VAL A 303 -20.70 -16.92 5.71
N TRP A 304 -20.45 -17.58 4.58
CA TRP A 304 -20.72 -19.00 4.38
C TRP A 304 -19.41 -19.74 4.11
N ALA A 305 -19.18 -20.83 4.84
CA ALA A 305 -18.15 -21.78 4.48
C ALA A 305 -18.73 -22.76 3.47
N VAL A 306 -18.75 -22.39 2.18
CA VAL A 306 -19.45 -23.17 1.16
C VAL A 306 -18.77 -24.52 0.88
N ARG A 307 -17.48 -24.65 1.20
CA ARG A 307 -16.71 -25.90 1.21
C ARG A 307 -15.75 -25.93 2.39
N TYR A 308 -15.97 -26.81 3.36
CA TYR A 308 -14.98 -27.12 4.40
C TYR A 308 -14.67 -28.62 4.38
N GLY A 309 -13.48 -29.00 4.86
CA GLY A 309 -13.14 -30.41 4.98
C GLY A 309 -11.68 -30.73 5.25
N TRP A 310 -11.45 -32.02 5.45
CA TRP A 310 -10.15 -32.66 5.61
C TRP A 310 -10.04 -33.80 4.62
N ASN A 311 -8.87 -33.94 3.99
CA ASN A 311 -8.67 -34.93 2.94
C ASN A 311 -7.99 -36.18 3.51
N ARG A 312 -8.51 -37.38 3.16
CA ARG A 312 -7.96 -38.67 3.62
C ARG A 312 -7.01 -39.35 2.63
N VAL A 313 -6.85 -38.81 1.42
CA VAL A 313 -5.96 -39.36 0.39
C VAL A 313 -4.54 -38.88 0.66
N LEU A 314 -3.57 -39.80 0.52
CA LEU A 314 -2.13 -39.52 0.66
C LEU A 314 -1.65 -38.49 -0.37
N ASP A 315 -0.66 -37.68 0.01
CA ASP A 315 -0.04 -36.64 -0.82
C ASP A 315 -1.03 -35.63 -1.43
N SER A 316 -2.15 -35.40 -0.73
CA SER A 316 -3.15 -34.43 -1.16
C SER A 316 -2.62 -33.00 -1.06
N PRO A 317 -2.92 -32.11 -2.02
CA PRO A 317 -2.59 -30.69 -1.91
C PRO A 317 -3.33 -29.99 -0.76
N TRP A 318 -4.40 -30.61 -0.22
CA TRP A 318 -5.12 -30.15 0.96
C TRP A 318 -4.65 -30.83 2.26
N GLY A 319 -3.43 -31.38 2.27
CA GLY A 319 -2.89 -32.17 3.38
C GLY A 319 -3.65 -33.49 3.60
N THR A 320 -3.09 -34.39 4.40
CA THR A 320 -3.66 -35.72 4.62
C THR A 320 -3.95 -35.96 6.09
N VAL A 321 -5.11 -36.54 6.39
CA VAL A 321 -5.49 -37.10 7.69
C VAL A 321 -5.93 -38.56 7.56
N THR A 322 -5.99 -39.30 8.67
CA THR A 322 -6.63 -40.62 8.67
C THR A 322 -8.14 -40.48 8.59
N GLU A 323 -8.85 -41.54 8.21
CA GLU A 323 -10.32 -41.54 8.13
C GLU A 323 -10.98 -41.26 9.49
N GLU A 324 -10.41 -41.78 10.58
CA GLU A 324 -10.90 -41.50 11.94
C GLU A 324 -10.73 -40.01 12.29
N LYS A 325 -9.57 -39.44 11.95
CA LYS A 325 -9.32 -38.00 12.15
C LYS A 325 -10.21 -37.15 11.27
N GLN A 326 -10.50 -37.57 10.04
CA GLN A 326 -11.41 -36.85 9.15
C GLN A 326 -12.79 -36.70 9.78
N ALA A 327 -13.38 -37.79 10.26
CA ALA A 327 -14.68 -37.76 10.93
C ALA A 327 -14.65 -36.91 12.22
N LEU A 328 -13.60 -37.09 13.05
CA LEU A 328 -13.42 -36.31 14.29
C LEU A 328 -13.30 -34.81 14.01
N TYR A 329 -12.44 -34.40 13.07
CA TYR A 329 -12.20 -33.01 12.75
C TYR A 329 -13.39 -32.36 12.06
N ALA A 330 -14.12 -33.09 11.20
CA ALA A 330 -15.35 -32.60 10.58
C ALA A 330 -16.40 -32.19 11.64
N VAL A 331 -16.62 -33.05 12.64
CA VAL A 331 -17.56 -32.79 13.74
C VAL A 331 -17.05 -31.67 14.64
N ALA A 332 -15.78 -31.70 15.05
CA ALA A 332 -15.19 -30.65 15.90
C ALA A 332 -15.22 -29.27 15.22
N ALA A 333 -15.07 -29.20 13.90
CA ALA A 333 -15.17 -27.96 13.13
C ALA A 333 -16.59 -27.40 13.12
N LEU A 334 -17.61 -28.25 12.95
CA LEU A 334 -19.01 -27.86 13.05
C LEU A 334 -19.35 -27.34 14.45
N GLU A 335 -18.91 -28.04 15.50
CA GLU A 335 -19.09 -27.60 16.88
C GLU A 335 -18.39 -26.27 17.16
N TRP A 336 -17.16 -26.10 16.67
CA TRP A 336 -16.40 -24.87 16.80
C TRP A 336 -17.13 -23.70 16.14
N ALA A 337 -17.48 -23.83 14.87
CA ALA A 337 -18.14 -22.76 14.14
C ALA A 337 -19.51 -22.41 14.75
N TRP A 338 -20.29 -23.44 15.12
CA TRP A 338 -21.60 -23.26 15.75
C TRP A 338 -21.53 -22.51 17.09
N ARG A 339 -20.46 -22.71 17.88
CA ARG A 339 -20.28 -22.11 19.21
C ARG A 339 -19.52 -20.78 19.19
N GLU A 340 -18.46 -20.69 18.39
CA GLU A 340 -17.46 -19.63 18.46
C GLU A 340 -17.55 -18.63 17.29
N TRP A 341 -18.20 -18.99 16.17
CA TRP A 341 -18.31 -18.15 14.96
C TRP A 341 -19.77 -17.76 14.67
N PRO A 342 -20.41 -16.91 15.50
CA PRO A 342 -21.80 -16.50 15.29
C PRO A 342 -22.04 -15.74 13.97
N TRP A 343 -20.97 -15.18 13.39
CA TRP A 343 -20.96 -14.52 12.08
C TRP A 343 -20.99 -15.50 10.89
N LEU A 344 -20.67 -16.77 11.09
CA LEU A 344 -20.78 -17.80 10.07
C LEU A 344 -22.22 -18.30 10.03
N ALA A 345 -22.91 -18.09 8.91
CA ALA A 345 -24.31 -18.44 8.75
C ALA A 345 -24.52 -19.88 8.25
N ALA A 346 -23.58 -20.41 7.45
CA ALA A 346 -23.67 -21.75 6.88
C ALA A 346 -22.30 -22.43 6.72
N MET A 347 -22.30 -23.76 6.72
CA MET A 347 -21.17 -24.66 6.48
C MET A 347 -21.56 -25.81 5.57
N GLY A 348 -20.95 -25.85 4.38
CA GLY A 348 -21.11 -26.88 3.37
C GLY A 348 -19.93 -27.84 3.35
N TRP A 349 -20.17 -29.13 3.49
CA TRP A 349 -19.10 -30.13 3.32
C TRP A 349 -18.55 -30.11 1.89
N ALA A 350 -17.24 -30.37 1.77
CA ALA A 350 -16.44 -30.15 0.57
C ALA A 350 -17.01 -30.76 -0.72
N ILE A 351 -17.49 -32.01 -0.68
CA ILE A 351 -18.18 -32.68 -1.79
C ILE A 351 -18.87 -33.97 -1.31
N GLU A 352 -20.05 -34.29 -1.85
CA GLU A 352 -20.69 -35.60 -1.67
C GLU A 352 -19.93 -36.67 -2.48
N ARG A 353 -19.91 -36.53 -3.80
CA ARG A 353 -19.18 -37.40 -4.73
C ARG A 353 -18.55 -36.60 -5.89
N PRO A 354 -17.26 -36.80 -6.17
CA PRO A 354 -16.61 -36.20 -7.35
C PRO A 354 -16.98 -36.93 -8.65
N ALA A 355 -17.16 -36.18 -9.73
CA ALA A 355 -17.24 -36.67 -11.10
C ALA A 355 -15.84 -36.76 -11.76
N THR A 356 -14.85 -37.27 -11.03
CA THR A 356 -13.44 -37.39 -11.45
C THR A 356 -12.95 -38.83 -11.31
N PRO A 357 -11.86 -39.23 -11.99
CA PRO A 357 -11.25 -40.55 -11.80
C PRO A 357 -10.89 -40.84 -10.34
N PHE A 358 -10.96 -42.10 -9.91
CA PHE A 358 -10.77 -42.48 -8.48
C PHE A 358 -9.39 -42.16 -7.88
N HIS A 359 -8.39 -41.87 -8.71
CA HIS A 359 -7.06 -41.46 -8.24
C HIS A 359 -6.98 -39.95 -7.95
N ASP A 360 -8.01 -39.18 -8.31
CA ASP A 360 -8.04 -37.75 -8.06
C ASP A 360 -8.16 -37.49 -6.55
N PRO A 361 -7.33 -36.60 -5.96
CA PRO A 361 -7.33 -36.33 -4.53
C PRO A 361 -8.68 -35.79 -4.01
N THR A 362 -9.57 -35.28 -4.87
CA THR A 362 -10.93 -34.86 -4.48
C THR A 362 -11.76 -35.99 -3.87
N TRP A 363 -11.50 -37.25 -4.24
CA TRP A 363 -12.13 -38.42 -3.61
C TRP A 363 -11.82 -38.55 -2.11
N GLY A 364 -10.74 -37.91 -1.66
CA GLY A 364 -10.41 -37.81 -0.25
C GLY A 364 -11.39 -36.99 0.58
N PHE A 365 -12.32 -36.26 -0.03
CA PHE A 365 -13.40 -35.55 0.66
C PHE A 365 -14.78 -36.22 0.54
N ALA A 366 -14.93 -37.22 -0.32
CA ALA A 366 -16.24 -37.79 -0.66
C ALA A 366 -16.95 -38.39 0.57
N LEU A 367 -18.26 -38.15 0.67
CA LEU A 367 -19.14 -38.75 1.67
C LEU A 367 -19.49 -40.20 1.34
N THR A 368 -19.42 -40.55 0.06
CA THR A 368 -19.70 -41.87 -0.49
C THR A 368 -18.43 -42.43 -1.13
N ALA A 369 -18.10 -43.69 -0.84
CA ALA A 369 -16.96 -44.37 -1.43
C ALA A 369 -17.21 -44.72 -2.92
N PRO A 370 -16.15 -45.03 -3.71
CA PRO A 370 -16.28 -45.43 -5.11
C PRO A 370 -17.27 -46.57 -5.39
N ASP A 371 -17.43 -47.49 -4.44
CA ASP A 371 -18.34 -48.63 -4.48
C ASP A 371 -19.80 -48.28 -4.10
N GLY A 372 -20.06 -47.00 -3.79
CA GLY A 372 -21.38 -46.50 -3.41
C GLY A 372 -21.70 -46.64 -1.92
N GLN A 373 -20.78 -47.14 -1.09
CA GLN A 373 -21.04 -47.28 0.35
C GLN A 373 -20.82 -45.95 1.09
N PRO A 374 -21.64 -45.65 2.12
CA PRO A 374 -21.46 -44.46 2.94
C PRO A 374 -20.17 -44.56 3.77
N THR A 375 -19.46 -43.44 3.88
CA THR A 375 -18.22 -43.38 4.67
C THR A 375 -18.50 -43.20 6.18
N PRO A 376 -17.54 -43.50 7.07
CA PRO A 376 -17.65 -43.17 8.50
C PRO A 376 -17.89 -41.68 8.75
N LEU A 377 -17.36 -40.83 7.89
CA LEU A 377 -17.60 -39.39 7.89
C LEU A 377 -19.09 -39.04 7.71
N LEU A 378 -19.79 -39.65 6.75
CA LEU A 378 -21.22 -39.39 6.56
C LEU A 378 -22.03 -39.75 7.82
N SER A 379 -21.68 -40.86 8.46
CA SER A 379 -22.30 -41.28 9.72
C SER A 379 -22.05 -40.29 10.86
N ALA A 380 -20.83 -39.74 10.96
CA ALA A 380 -20.47 -38.74 11.96
C ALA A 380 -21.20 -37.40 11.73
N LEU A 381 -21.26 -36.94 10.47
CA LEU A 381 -21.99 -35.74 10.09
C LEU A 381 -23.49 -35.87 10.34
N ARG A 382 -24.08 -37.03 10.00
CA ARG A 382 -25.49 -37.33 10.29
C ARG A 382 -25.78 -37.32 11.78
N SER A 383 -24.96 -38.03 12.57
CA SER A 383 -25.10 -38.09 14.02
C SER A 383 -24.99 -36.72 14.68
N TRP A 384 -24.14 -35.84 14.12
CA TRP A 384 -24.13 -34.44 14.52
C TRP A 384 -25.49 -33.82 14.14
N GLN A 385 -25.81 -33.71 12.85
CA GLN A 385 -26.98 -32.97 12.37
C GLN A 385 -28.33 -33.36 13.00
N THR A 386 -28.54 -34.65 13.31
CA THR A 386 -29.81 -35.16 13.85
C THR A 386 -29.89 -35.20 15.39
N ALA A 387 -28.86 -34.75 16.10
CA ALA A 387 -28.85 -34.77 17.57
C ALA A 387 -29.95 -33.86 18.16
N PRO A 388 -30.87 -34.40 18.99
CA PRO A 388 -31.93 -33.62 19.64
C PRO A 388 -31.35 -32.58 20.63
N ASP A 389 -32.03 -31.45 20.81
CA ASP A 389 -31.71 -30.37 21.77
C ASP A 389 -30.49 -29.47 21.50
N ARG A 390 -30.17 -29.22 20.22
CA ARG A 390 -29.21 -28.17 19.87
C ARG A 390 -29.79 -26.78 19.97
N GLN A 391 -29.95 -26.30 21.19
CA GLN A 391 -30.06 -24.86 21.39
C GLN A 391 -28.73 -24.22 21.03
N GLN A 392 -28.75 -23.27 20.09
CA GLN A 392 -27.62 -22.36 19.90
C GLN A 392 -27.29 -21.81 21.30
N PRO A 393 -26.07 -22.00 21.82
CA PRO A 393 -25.78 -21.63 23.20
C PRO A 393 -26.23 -20.19 23.42
N ARG A 394 -27.06 -19.95 24.46
CA ARG A 394 -27.49 -18.59 24.83
C ARG A 394 -26.25 -17.73 24.78
N ARG A 395 -26.27 -16.73 23.87
CA ARG A 395 -25.18 -15.81 23.56
C ARG A 395 -24.29 -15.72 24.79
N PRO A 396 -23.06 -16.27 24.80
CA PRO A 396 -22.19 -16.00 25.92
C PRO A 396 -22.20 -14.49 26.06
N ARG A 397 -22.68 -13.98 27.20
CA ARG A 397 -22.37 -12.60 27.58
C ARG A 397 -20.88 -12.52 27.29
N LEU A 398 -20.47 -11.54 26.49
CA LEU A 398 -19.09 -11.10 26.49
C LEU A 398 -18.79 -10.80 27.96
N SER A 399 -18.35 -11.80 28.70
CA SER A 399 -17.42 -11.60 29.77
C SER A 399 -16.19 -11.14 29.00
N GLY A 400 -16.20 -9.84 28.70
CA GLY A 400 -15.06 -9.07 28.26
C GLY A 400 -14.01 -9.05 29.37
N GLN A 401 -13.69 -10.21 29.92
CA GLN A 401 -12.44 -10.40 30.58
C GLN A 401 -11.49 -10.79 29.47
N VAL A 402 -10.81 -9.78 28.90
CA VAL A 402 -9.38 -9.93 28.67
C VAL A 402 -8.89 -10.69 29.91
N PRO A 403 -8.42 -11.95 29.81
CA PRO A 403 -8.15 -12.76 30.99
C PRO A 403 -7.38 -11.90 31.98
N SER A 404 -7.80 -11.83 33.24
CA SER A 404 -7.24 -10.90 34.24
C SER A 404 -5.70 -10.98 34.31
N THR A 405 -5.15 -12.15 34.00
CA THR A 405 -3.72 -12.44 33.82
C THR A 405 -3.06 -11.68 32.65
N ARG A 406 -3.78 -11.38 31.58
CA ARG A 406 -3.28 -10.67 30.37
C ARG A 406 -3.32 -9.14 30.52
N LEU A 407 -4.35 -8.58 31.16
CA LEU A 407 -4.31 -7.17 31.58
C LEU A 407 -3.21 -6.96 32.61
N ALA A 408 -3.03 -7.91 33.55
CA ALA A 408 -1.91 -7.92 34.46
C ALA A 408 -0.56 -7.99 33.73
N LEU A 409 -0.41 -8.82 32.69
CA LEU A 409 0.81 -8.85 31.87
C LEU A 409 1.08 -7.50 31.19
N TRP A 410 0.07 -6.87 30.58
CA TRP A 410 0.21 -5.55 29.97
C TRP A 410 0.55 -4.46 30.99
N LEU A 411 -0.09 -4.47 32.16
CA LEU A 411 0.23 -3.56 33.26
C LEU A 411 1.64 -3.78 33.82
N VAL A 412 2.10 -5.04 33.91
CA VAL A 412 3.47 -5.39 34.31
C VAL A 412 4.48 -4.95 33.25
N LEU A 413 4.20 -5.17 31.97
CA LEU A 413 5.06 -4.71 30.86
C LEU A 413 5.11 -3.18 30.82
N LEU A 414 3.98 -2.50 31.01
CA LEU A 414 3.91 -1.04 31.07
C LEU A 414 4.64 -0.49 32.29
N ALA A 415 4.37 -1.02 33.48
CA ALA A 415 5.05 -0.62 34.72
C ALA A 415 6.56 -0.88 34.64
N GLY A 416 6.97 -2.03 34.10
CA GLY A 416 8.37 -2.36 33.84
C GLY A 416 9.01 -1.39 32.85
N THR A 417 8.29 -1.00 31.80
CA THR A 417 8.75 -0.04 30.79
C THR A 417 8.91 1.36 31.40
N LEU A 418 7.91 1.82 32.15
CA LEU A 418 7.95 3.11 32.85
C LEU A 418 9.06 3.15 33.92
N ALA A 419 9.24 2.07 34.68
CA ALA A 419 10.31 1.96 35.67
C ALA A 419 11.70 1.96 35.01
N ALA A 420 11.87 1.20 33.92
CA ALA A 420 13.11 1.19 33.16
C ALA A 420 13.40 2.56 32.54
N LEU A 421 12.39 3.24 31.99
CA LEU A 421 12.51 4.60 31.44
C LEU A 421 12.87 5.61 32.53
N TRP A 422 12.20 5.58 33.68
CA TRP A 422 12.51 6.45 34.83
C TRP A 422 13.94 6.25 35.32
N ARG A 423 14.38 4.99 35.45
CA ARG A 423 15.77 4.67 35.81
C ARG A 423 16.77 5.07 34.74
N ALA A 424 16.39 4.99 33.46
CA ALA A 424 17.24 5.42 32.35
C ALA A 424 17.40 6.94 32.36
N VAL A 425 16.34 7.71 32.61
CA VAL A 425 16.41 9.16 32.80
C VAL A 425 17.31 9.50 33.99
N ALA A 426 17.15 8.82 35.12
CA ALA A 426 17.99 9.05 36.31
C ALA A 426 19.47 8.73 36.04
N ALA A 427 19.78 7.63 35.38
CA ALA A 427 21.15 7.28 34.98
C ALA A 427 21.71 8.26 33.94
N GLY A 428 20.88 8.67 32.98
CA GLY A 428 21.22 9.66 31.98
C GLY A 428 21.60 11.01 32.57
N ARG A 429 20.96 11.47 33.66
CA ARG A 429 21.34 12.72 34.33
C ARG A 429 22.76 12.72 34.90
N ILE A 430 23.35 11.54 35.17
CA ILE A 430 24.71 11.39 35.71
C ILE A 430 25.76 11.48 34.59
N VAL A 431 25.39 11.12 33.36
CA VAL A 431 26.32 11.12 32.23
C VAL A 431 26.60 12.56 31.78
N PRO A 432 27.87 12.97 31.61
CA PRO A 432 28.22 14.32 31.20
C PRO A 432 28.03 14.52 29.70
N TRP A 433 26.79 14.46 29.22
CA TRP A 433 26.43 14.54 27.80
C TRP A 433 27.02 15.76 27.12
N ARG A 434 26.98 16.93 27.78
CA ARG A 434 27.56 18.18 27.25
C ARG A 434 29.05 18.05 26.95
N SER A 435 29.80 17.36 27.82
CA SER A 435 31.24 17.13 27.62
C SER A 435 31.50 16.17 26.47
N TRP A 436 30.68 15.13 26.29
CA TRP A 436 30.77 14.21 25.16
C TRP A 436 30.49 14.90 23.82
N LEU A 437 29.39 15.66 23.75
CA LEU A 437 29.04 16.46 22.57
C LEU A 437 30.15 17.47 22.24
N ALA A 438 30.73 18.13 23.26
CA ALA A 438 31.84 19.05 23.07
C ALA A 438 33.12 18.36 22.57
N ARG A 439 33.43 17.15 23.05
CA ARG A 439 34.57 16.36 22.54
C ARG A 439 34.37 15.99 21.08
N TYR A 440 33.18 15.51 20.71
CA TYR A 440 32.87 15.18 19.31
C TYR A 440 33.02 16.41 18.39
N ARG A 441 32.50 17.58 18.80
CA ARG A 441 32.63 18.82 18.03
C ARG A 441 34.08 19.24 17.79
N ARG A 442 34.97 18.97 18.76
CA ARG A 442 36.40 19.28 18.68
C ARG A 442 37.24 18.18 18.03
N ALA A 443 36.65 17.01 17.76
CA ALA A 443 37.38 15.89 17.17
C ALA A 443 37.80 16.22 15.73
N PRO A 444 38.91 15.63 15.24
CA PRO A 444 39.34 15.80 13.86
C PRO A 444 38.22 15.39 12.87
N PRO A 445 38.15 16.01 11.67
CA PRO A 445 37.14 15.69 10.67
C PRO A 445 37.05 14.19 10.36
N ALA A 446 38.19 13.48 10.29
CA ALA A 446 38.23 12.04 10.05
C ALA A 446 37.45 11.24 11.11
N VAL A 447 37.53 11.61 12.39
CA VAL A 447 36.80 10.95 13.48
C VAL A 447 35.31 11.25 13.39
N ARG A 448 34.94 12.50 13.07
CA ARG A 448 33.55 12.91 12.92
C ARG A 448 32.86 12.18 11.76
N TRP A 449 33.50 12.19 10.58
CA TRP A 449 33.00 11.48 9.39
C TRP A 449 33.05 9.96 9.58
N GLY A 450 34.09 9.42 10.21
CA GLY A 450 34.18 8.00 10.55
C GLY A 450 33.04 7.54 11.47
N SER A 451 32.64 8.38 12.44
CA SER A 451 31.50 8.08 13.32
C SER A 451 30.19 7.97 12.55
N TRP A 452 29.94 8.90 11.62
CA TRP A 452 28.77 8.85 10.73
C TRP A 452 28.82 7.67 9.76
N ALA A 453 29.98 7.38 9.18
CA ALA A 453 30.16 6.25 8.27
C ALA A 453 29.90 4.91 8.97
N VAL A 454 30.48 4.69 10.15
CA VAL A 454 30.22 3.49 10.97
C VAL A 454 28.73 3.39 11.31
N LEU A 455 28.10 4.50 11.69
CA LEU A 455 26.67 4.51 12.01
C LEU A 455 25.80 4.14 10.80
N LEU A 456 26.04 4.75 9.64
CA LEU A 456 25.28 4.50 8.41
C LEU A 456 25.50 3.08 7.88
N LEU A 457 26.73 2.57 7.91
CA LEU A 457 27.05 1.19 7.55
C LEU A 457 26.36 0.20 8.49
N THR A 458 26.43 0.45 9.80
CA THR A 458 25.76 -0.39 10.81
C THR A 458 24.24 -0.37 10.60
N TYR A 459 23.65 0.81 10.39
CA TYR A 459 22.22 0.95 10.09
C TYR A 459 21.84 0.21 8.79
N HIS A 460 22.67 0.30 7.75
CA HIS A 460 22.43 -0.38 6.47
C HIS A 460 22.35 -1.90 6.64
N VAL A 461 23.25 -2.51 7.41
CA VAL A 461 23.22 -3.97 7.65
C VAL A 461 22.28 -4.39 8.80
N ALA A 462 21.84 -3.46 9.64
CA ALA A 462 20.98 -3.78 10.77
C ALA A 462 19.60 -4.26 10.31
N THR A 463 19.27 -5.51 10.66
CA THR A 463 17.95 -6.12 10.49
C THR A 463 17.25 -6.35 11.83
N TRP A 464 18.01 -6.34 12.92
CA TRP A 464 17.52 -6.58 14.28
C TRP A 464 16.99 -5.28 14.92
N PRO A 465 15.72 -5.22 15.38
CA PRO A 465 15.11 -3.98 15.88
C PRO A 465 15.86 -3.28 17.02
N PRO A 466 16.43 -3.97 18.02
CA PRO A 466 17.27 -3.35 19.03
C PRO A 466 18.54 -2.68 18.46
N LEU A 467 19.17 -3.28 17.45
CA LEU A 467 20.31 -2.65 16.77
C LEU A 467 19.88 -1.40 15.99
N LEU A 468 18.70 -1.43 15.35
CA LEU A 468 18.13 -0.25 14.71
C LEU A 468 17.87 0.86 15.73
N ALA A 469 17.30 0.55 16.89
CA ALA A 469 17.08 1.51 17.96
C ALA A 469 18.41 2.08 18.52
N LEU A 470 19.47 1.27 18.63
CA LEU A 470 20.81 1.75 18.97
C LEU A 470 21.36 2.70 17.90
N CYS A 471 21.17 2.38 16.62
CA CYS A 471 21.55 3.27 15.53
C CYS A 471 20.80 4.60 15.61
N TRP A 472 19.50 4.59 15.91
CA TRP A 472 18.71 5.82 16.05
C TRP A 472 19.14 6.64 17.26
N LEU A 473 19.43 6.00 18.39
CA LEU A 473 20.00 6.69 19.55
C LEU A 473 21.36 7.31 19.21
N GLY A 474 22.24 6.56 18.54
CA GLY A 474 23.52 7.06 18.04
C GLY A 474 23.35 8.26 17.11
N ALA A 475 22.41 8.17 16.16
CA ALA A 475 22.06 9.25 15.24
C ALA A 475 21.57 10.49 15.99
N ILE A 476 20.66 10.34 16.97
CA ILE A 476 20.19 11.44 17.82
C ILE A 476 21.35 12.13 18.53
N PHE A 477 22.29 11.36 19.11
CA PHE A 477 23.47 11.95 19.76
C PHE A 477 24.36 12.72 18.78
N LEU A 478 24.61 12.16 17.60
CA LEU A 478 25.39 12.84 16.56
C LEU A 478 24.66 14.08 16.03
N CYS A 479 23.35 14.03 15.82
CA CYS A 479 22.50 15.16 15.45
C CYS A 479 22.49 16.25 16.52
N LEU A 480 22.45 15.91 17.80
CA LEU A 480 22.57 16.90 18.89
C LEU A 480 23.95 17.56 18.92
N ALA A 481 25.01 16.79 18.59
CA ALA A 481 26.36 17.29 18.53
C ALA A 481 26.55 18.19 17.30
N ASP A 482 26.09 17.75 16.14
CA ASP A 482 26.35 18.34 14.83
C ASP A 482 25.12 18.19 13.91
N PRO A 483 24.06 18.98 14.14
CA PRO A 483 22.81 18.84 13.41
C PRO A 483 22.92 19.28 11.96
N GLU A 484 23.92 20.09 11.59
CA GLU A 484 24.17 20.40 10.18
C GLU A 484 24.50 19.12 9.42
N THR A 485 25.45 18.31 9.89
CA THR A 485 25.80 17.06 9.19
C THR A 485 24.62 16.08 9.15
N GLY A 486 23.85 15.96 10.24
CA GLY A 486 22.63 15.15 10.25
C GLY A 486 21.62 15.61 9.19
N LEU A 487 21.38 16.92 9.09
CA LEU A 487 20.50 17.52 8.09
C LEU A 487 21.00 17.21 6.67
N TRP A 488 22.29 17.36 6.39
CA TRP A 488 22.83 17.06 5.06
C TRP A 488 22.71 15.60 4.69
N LEU A 489 22.96 14.69 5.63
CA LEU A 489 22.80 13.26 5.40
C LEU A 489 21.33 12.92 5.12
N ALA A 490 20.38 13.52 5.84
CA ALA A 490 18.96 13.36 5.56
C ALA A 490 18.61 13.80 4.13
N MET A 491 19.12 14.95 3.67
CA MET A 491 18.91 15.43 2.29
C MET A 491 19.54 14.51 1.25
N THR A 492 20.78 14.08 1.49
CA THR A 492 21.55 13.26 0.57
C THR A 492 20.95 11.86 0.42
N LEU A 493 20.28 11.36 1.46
CA LEU A 493 19.67 10.04 1.50
C LEU A 493 18.21 10.01 1.05
N LEU A 494 17.62 11.16 0.67
CA LEU A 494 16.25 11.23 0.14
C LEU A 494 15.93 10.22 -0.99
N PRO A 495 16.78 10.04 -2.03
CA PRO A 495 16.45 9.16 -3.15
C PRO A 495 16.42 7.66 -2.78
N PHE A 496 16.90 7.28 -1.59
CA PHE A 496 16.96 5.90 -1.13
C PHE A 496 15.70 5.49 -0.38
N TYR A 497 14.53 6.01 -0.78
CA TYR A 497 13.24 5.71 -0.15
C TYR A 497 12.95 4.21 -0.11
N TYR A 498 13.14 3.52 -1.24
CA TYR A 498 12.89 2.07 -1.38
C TYR A 498 13.91 1.19 -0.67
N TRP A 499 14.97 1.79 -0.11
CA TRP A 499 15.97 1.08 0.70
C TRP A 499 15.63 1.25 2.18
N HIS A 500 14.32 1.22 2.49
CA HIS A 500 13.78 1.41 3.82
C HIS A 500 14.01 0.21 4.73
N LYS A 501 13.90 0.46 6.04
CA LYS A 501 13.81 -0.60 7.05
C LYS A 501 12.34 -0.90 7.32
N ASP A 502 11.98 -2.17 7.24
CA ASP A 502 10.64 -2.64 7.60
C ASP A 502 10.56 -2.86 9.10
N LEU A 503 9.94 -1.92 9.79
CA LEU A 503 9.57 -2.10 11.19
C LEU A 503 8.23 -2.84 11.24
N ARG A 504 8.30 -4.16 11.43
CA ARG A 504 7.12 -5.02 11.57
C ARG A 504 6.51 -4.85 12.96
N LEU A 505 5.57 -3.93 13.07
CA LEU A 505 4.76 -3.68 14.26
C LEU A 505 3.51 -4.56 14.22
N VAL A 506 3.74 -5.84 14.50
CA VAL A 506 2.72 -6.88 14.57
C VAL A 506 1.92 -7.07 13.28
N ASN A 507 0.87 -6.28 13.03
CA ASN A 507 0.08 -6.32 11.78
C ASN A 507 0.30 -5.13 10.85
N VAL A 508 1.12 -4.15 11.27
CA VAL A 508 1.49 -2.99 10.46
C VAL A 508 2.96 -3.09 10.14
N VAL A 509 3.30 -3.02 8.85
CA VAL A 509 4.69 -2.85 8.42
C VAL A 509 4.89 -1.36 8.18
N LEU A 510 5.70 -0.73 9.03
CA LEU A 510 6.12 0.65 8.81
C LEU A 510 7.43 0.64 8.03
N ALA A 511 7.38 1.06 6.77
CA ALA A 511 8.58 1.34 6.00
C ALA A 511 9.22 2.61 6.55
N VAL A 512 10.47 2.52 7.01
CA VAL A 512 11.24 3.69 7.45
C VAL A 512 12.45 3.90 6.57
N PRO A 513 12.36 4.81 5.58
CA PRO A 513 13.48 5.24 4.77
C PRO A 513 14.63 5.83 5.58
N PRO A 514 15.88 5.75 5.10
CA PRO A 514 17.04 6.32 5.80
C PRO A 514 16.92 7.83 6.02
N ALA A 515 16.39 8.57 5.04
CA ALA A 515 16.14 10.01 5.18
C ALA A 515 15.07 10.32 6.25
N HIS A 516 14.01 9.52 6.31
CA HIS A 516 12.93 9.67 7.29
C HIS A 516 13.45 9.36 8.70
N ALA A 517 14.23 8.29 8.85
CA ALA A 517 14.89 7.96 10.11
C ALA A 517 15.77 9.12 10.62
N LEU A 518 16.58 9.72 9.74
CA LEU A 518 17.43 10.85 10.10
C LEU A 518 16.63 12.12 10.44
N ALA A 519 15.55 12.41 9.70
CA ALA A 519 14.62 13.50 10.03
C ALA A 519 14.06 13.32 11.45
N LEU A 520 13.55 12.12 11.76
CA LEU A 520 13.07 11.82 13.12
C LEU A 520 14.17 11.96 14.19
N CYS A 521 15.42 11.59 13.86
CA CYS A 521 16.56 11.74 14.76
C CYS A 521 17.03 13.19 14.93
N LEU A 522 16.67 14.11 14.02
CA LEU A 522 17.00 15.53 14.09
C LEU A 522 16.02 16.31 14.98
N VAL A 523 14.80 15.81 15.18
CA VAL A 523 13.75 16.43 16.01
C VAL A 523 14.27 17.00 17.34
N PRO A 524 15.05 16.26 18.18
CA PRO A 524 15.54 16.81 19.44
C PRO A 524 16.45 18.03 19.26
N ALA A 525 17.32 18.03 18.24
CA ALA A 525 18.21 19.15 17.94
C ALA A 525 17.42 20.36 17.42
N THR A 526 16.38 20.11 16.63
CA THR A 526 15.45 21.12 16.10
C THR A 526 14.66 21.78 17.23
N LEU A 527 14.05 21.00 18.12
CA LEU A 527 13.29 21.51 19.27
C LEU A 527 14.15 22.36 20.22
N LEU A 528 15.40 21.95 20.47
CA LEU A 528 16.32 22.71 21.32
C LEU A 528 16.78 24.04 20.70
N ARG A 529 16.68 24.18 19.38
CA ARG A 529 17.07 25.38 18.62
C ARG A 529 15.88 26.17 18.10
N LEU A 530 14.67 25.71 18.37
CA LEU A 530 13.46 26.42 18.00
C LEU A 530 13.45 27.77 18.73
N PRO A 531 13.32 28.90 18.01
CA PRO A 531 13.39 30.22 18.64
C PRO A 531 12.22 30.41 19.62
N ARG A 532 12.54 30.74 20.89
CA ARG A 532 11.53 30.98 21.94
C ARG A 532 10.69 32.25 21.73
N ARG A 533 11.13 33.18 20.87
CA ARG A 533 10.39 34.38 20.44
C ARG A 533 10.12 34.32 18.93
N GLN A 534 8.82 34.26 18.60
CA GLN A 534 8.16 34.40 17.29
C GLN A 534 8.85 33.78 16.07
N PHE A 535 8.50 32.53 15.78
CA PHE A 535 8.45 32.06 14.40
C PHE A 535 7.34 32.84 13.68
N GLN A 536 7.68 33.92 12.96
CA GLN A 536 6.67 34.67 12.20
C GLN A 536 6.19 33.83 11.02
N MET A 537 4.95 33.31 11.12
CA MET A 537 4.27 32.67 10.00
C MET A 537 3.86 33.74 8.97
N GLY A 538 4.71 33.95 7.97
CA GLY A 538 4.34 34.66 6.75
C GLY A 538 3.57 33.76 5.77
N PHE A 539 2.95 34.39 4.77
CA PHE A 539 2.18 33.71 3.72
C PHE A 539 2.94 32.52 3.06
N ALA A 540 4.22 32.71 2.74
CA ALA A 540 5.04 31.66 2.10
C ALA A 540 5.46 30.53 3.06
N THR A 541 5.51 30.80 4.37
CA THR A 541 5.89 29.81 5.39
C THR A 541 4.71 29.00 5.90
N GLY A 542 3.48 29.46 5.67
CA GLY A 542 2.26 28.73 6.00
C GLY A 542 1.93 27.59 5.03
N ILE A 543 2.55 27.54 3.84
CA ILE A 543 2.19 26.58 2.79
C ILE A 543 2.37 25.12 3.23
N PRO A 544 3.52 24.67 3.77
CA PRO A 544 3.65 23.28 4.24
C PRO A 544 2.69 22.95 5.38
N VAL A 545 2.46 23.89 6.30
CA VAL A 545 1.54 23.71 7.44
C VAL A 545 0.08 23.63 6.97
N ALA A 546 -0.31 24.41 5.97
CA ALA A 546 -1.65 24.36 5.38
C ALA A 546 -1.93 22.97 4.77
N LEU A 547 -0.93 22.35 4.13
CA LEU A 547 -1.09 20.99 3.61
C LEU A 547 -1.38 19.97 4.71
N LEU A 548 -0.77 20.13 5.90
CA LEU A 548 -1.08 19.29 7.06
C LEU A 548 -2.54 19.45 7.49
N VAL A 549 -3.04 20.69 7.59
CA VAL A 549 -4.45 20.96 7.95
C VAL A 549 -5.41 20.39 6.91
N ILE A 550 -5.11 20.57 5.62
CA ILE A 550 -5.91 20.02 4.52
C ILE A 550 -5.90 18.49 4.55
N SER A 551 -4.76 17.87 4.88
CA SER A 551 -4.68 16.42 5.03
C SER A 551 -5.56 15.93 6.17
N LEU A 552 -5.56 16.62 7.32
CA LEU A 552 -6.47 16.28 8.42
C LEU A 552 -7.95 16.47 8.05
N PHE A 553 -8.29 17.42 7.18
CA PHE A 553 -9.65 17.58 6.67
C PHE A 553 -10.14 16.35 5.88
N SER A 554 -9.24 15.64 5.20
CA SER A 554 -9.57 14.41 4.45
C SER A 554 -9.91 13.19 5.33
N LEU A 555 -9.79 13.29 6.66
CA LEU A 555 -10.14 12.20 7.60
C LEU A 555 -11.58 11.69 7.43
N GLY A 556 -12.50 12.57 7.03
CA GLY A 556 -13.93 12.23 6.88
C GLY A 556 -14.25 11.31 5.71
N THR A 557 -13.31 11.09 4.79
CA THR A 557 -13.49 10.31 3.56
C THR A 557 -12.49 9.15 3.45
N VAL A 558 -11.77 8.85 4.54
CA VAL A 558 -10.75 7.78 4.55
C VAL A 558 -11.41 6.41 4.48
N TRP A 559 -11.16 5.72 3.38
CA TRP A 559 -11.53 4.32 3.22
C TRP A 559 -10.54 3.36 3.91
N HIS A 560 -9.22 3.60 3.78
CA HIS A 560 -8.19 2.68 4.26
C HIS A 560 -7.19 3.34 5.22
N TRP A 561 -7.49 3.27 6.52
CA TRP A 561 -6.76 3.96 7.61
C TRP A 561 -5.25 3.71 7.67
N VAL A 562 -4.78 2.49 7.42
CA VAL A 562 -3.34 2.20 7.46
C VAL A 562 -2.59 2.89 6.32
N ALA A 563 -3.22 2.95 5.14
CA ALA A 563 -2.64 3.57 3.96
C ALA A 563 -2.66 5.09 4.11
N TYR A 564 -3.75 5.63 4.66
CA TYR A 564 -3.84 7.03 5.07
C TYR A 564 -2.75 7.41 6.08
N GLY A 565 -2.54 6.61 7.14
CA GLY A 565 -1.52 6.88 8.14
C GLY A 565 -0.11 6.92 7.58
N GLN A 566 0.22 5.95 6.71
CA GLN A 566 1.52 5.93 6.03
C GLN A 566 1.65 7.10 5.04
N GLY A 567 0.65 7.33 4.18
CA GLY A 567 0.63 8.44 3.23
C GLY A 567 0.74 9.81 3.93
N LEU A 568 0.07 9.99 5.07
CA LEU A 568 0.17 11.20 5.88
C LEU A 568 1.59 11.39 6.41
N LEU A 569 2.23 10.31 6.88
CA LEU A 569 3.62 10.38 7.37
C LEU A 569 4.59 10.76 6.24
N ASP A 570 4.54 10.00 5.14
CA ASP A 570 5.51 10.04 4.06
C ASP A 570 5.36 11.29 3.16
N LEU A 571 4.12 11.72 2.90
CA LEU A 571 3.82 12.79 1.95
C LEU A 571 3.60 14.16 2.62
N VAL A 572 3.41 14.19 3.93
CA VAL A 572 3.03 15.43 4.65
C VAL A 572 3.86 15.67 5.90
N VAL A 573 3.82 14.77 6.89
CA VAL A 573 4.46 15.02 8.19
C VAL A 573 5.98 15.10 8.07
N ILE A 574 6.62 14.13 7.41
CA ILE A 574 8.08 14.13 7.23
C ILE A 574 8.51 15.30 6.33
N PRO A 575 7.88 15.58 5.18
CA PRO A 575 8.19 16.78 4.40
C PRO A 575 8.05 18.09 5.19
N VAL A 576 6.99 18.27 5.98
CA VAL A 576 6.82 19.45 6.86
C VAL A 576 7.91 19.51 7.91
N LEU A 577 8.29 18.37 8.50
CA LEU A 577 9.39 18.29 9.44
C LEU A 577 10.72 18.69 8.78
N LEU A 578 11.06 18.13 7.62
CA LEU A 578 12.27 18.49 6.87
C LEU A 578 12.31 19.97 6.51
N TRP A 579 11.18 20.55 6.11
CA TRP A 579 11.06 21.99 5.89
C TRP A 579 11.40 22.77 7.18
N LEU A 580 10.80 22.39 8.32
CA LEU A 580 11.04 23.04 9.60
C LEU A 580 12.50 22.91 10.03
N GLU A 581 13.10 21.74 9.85
CA GLU A 581 14.49 21.45 10.18
C GLU A 581 15.45 22.34 9.38
N VAL A 582 15.25 22.49 8.08
CA VAL A 582 16.04 23.43 7.27
C VAL A 582 15.87 24.86 7.80
N ARG A 583 14.66 25.27 8.16
CA ARG A 583 14.38 26.62 8.66
C ARG A 583 15.01 26.92 10.02
N VAL A 584 15.13 25.92 10.88
CA VAL A 584 15.66 26.06 12.25
C VAL A 584 17.17 25.80 12.31
N LEU A 585 17.67 24.85 11.52
CA LEU A 585 19.05 24.38 11.60
C LEU A 585 19.96 25.00 10.53
N ALA A 586 19.45 25.34 9.34
CA ALA A 586 20.21 25.97 8.26
C ALA A 586 19.92 27.49 8.19
N THR A 587 20.27 28.20 9.27
CA THR A 587 19.97 29.63 9.40
C THR A 587 20.93 30.55 8.65
N THR A 588 22.17 30.13 8.39
CA THR A 588 23.16 30.94 7.65
C THR A 588 23.12 30.67 6.15
N ASP A 589 23.53 31.63 5.33
CA ASP A 589 23.64 31.48 3.87
C ASP A 589 24.63 30.34 3.53
N ARG A 590 25.68 30.19 4.33
CA ARG A 590 26.61 29.06 4.21
C ARG A 590 25.92 27.72 4.48
N ALA A 591 25.10 27.61 5.52
CA ALA A 591 24.36 26.39 5.83
C ALA A 591 23.30 26.08 4.76
N GLN A 592 22.64 27.09 4.20
CA GLN A 592 21.66 26.93 3.12
C GLN A 592 22.31 26.44 1.82
N LEU A 593 23.44 27.03 1.44
CA LEU A 593 24.25 26.59 0.29
C LEU A 593 24.69 25.12 0.45
N ARG A 594 25.07 24.76 1.66
CA ARG A 594 25.46 23.41 2.06
C ARG A 594 24.31 22.41 1.99
N THR A 595 23.11 22.78 2.43
CA THR A 595 21.88 21.99 2.23
C THR A 595 21.58 21.79 0.74
N ALA A 596 21.76 22.82 -0.09
CA ALA A 596 21.60 22.69 -1.55
C ALA A 596 22.65 21.75 -2.18
N LEU A 597 23.90 21.80 -1.71
CA LEU A 597 24.94 20.83 -2.10
C LEU A 597 24.60 19.40 -1.66
N ALA A 598 23.91 19.23 -0.53
CA ALA A 598 23.44 17.91 -0.08
C ALA A 598 22.34 17.34 -1.00
N LEU A 599 21.41 18.18 -1.48
CA LEU A 599 20.44 17.78 -2.52
C LEU A 599 21.15 17.36 -3.83
N LEU A 600 22.18 18.09 -4.25
CA LEU A 600 23.03 17.68 -5.37
C LEU A 600 23.73 16.35 -5.10
N GLY A 601 24.25 16.16 -3.88
CA GLY A 601 24.86 14.91 -3.43
C GLY A 601 23.93 13.72 -3.57
N GLY A 602 22.66 13.86 -3.16
CA GLY A 602 21.65 12.81 -3.34
C GLY A 602 21.45 12.45 -4.81
N GLY A 603 21.32 13.44 -5.69
CA GLY A 603 21.18 13.18 -7.12
C GLY A 603 22.44 12.60 -7.79
N LEU A 604 23.63 12.90 -7.29
CA LEU A 604 24.87 12.23 -7.72
C LEU A 604 24.93 10.77 -7.28
N LEU A 605 24.45 10.46 -6.07
CA LEU A 605 24.31 9.08 -5.59
C LEU A 605 23.24 8.28 -6.35
N VAL A 606 22.35 8.95 -7.08
CA VAL A 606 21.45 8.33 -8.06
C VAL A 606 22.17 8.16 -9.40
N ALA A 607 22.76 9.24 -9.93
CA ALA A 607 23.33 9.27 -11.28
C ALA A 607 24.55 8.36 -11.42
N ILE A 608 25.53 8.43 -10.50
CA ILE A 608 26.81 7.72 -10.66
C ILE A 608 26.61 6.20 -10.59
N PRO A 609 25.97 5.62 -9.56
CA PRO A 609 25.71 4.18 -9.53
C PRO A 609 24.75 3.74 -10.65
N GLY A 610 23.76 4.56 -11.00
CA GLY A 610 22.84 4.26 -12.11
C GLY A 610 23.55 4.17 -13.45
N LEU A 611 24.51 5.06 -13.73
CA LEU A 611 25.35 5.01 -14.93
C LEU A 611 26.27 3.79 -14.91
N ALA A 612 26.91 3.50 -13.78
CA ALA A 612 27.77 2.33 -13.65
C ALA A 612 27.01 1.03 -13.87
N GLY A 613 25.82 0.88 -13.26
CA GLY A 613 24.94 -0.27 -13.46
C GLY A 613 24.48 -0.40 -14.91
N TRP A 614 24.02 0.70 -15.53
CA TRP A 614 23.60 0.68 -16.93
C TRP A 614 24.73 0.29 -17.89
N LEU A 615 25.96 0.73 -17.62
CA LEU A 615 27.15 0.32 -18.36
C LEU A 615 27.50 -1.16 -18.12
N ALA A 616 27.23 -1.68 -16.92
CA ALA A 616 27.42 -3.09 -16.56
C ALA A 616 26.33 -4.02 -17.13
N GLY A 617 25.26 -3.48 -17.70
CA GLY A 617 24.16 -4.25 -18.28
C GLY A 617 22.81 -4.05 -17.59
N ASP A 618 22.78 -3.45 -16.40
CA ASP A 618 21.56 -3.27 -15.62
C ASP A 618 20.58 -2.27 -16.28
N GLY A 619 19.30 -2.41 -15.96
CA GLY A 619 18.24 -1.54 -16.44
C GLY A 619 16.97 -2.33 -16.67
N ILE A 620 15.91 -1.63 -17.08
CA ILE A 620 14.67 -2.27 -17.51
C ILE A 620 14.46 -2.03 -18.99
N GLU A 621 13.99 -3.04 -19.69
CA GLU A 621 13.63 -2.93 -21.10
C GLU A 621 12.20 -2.42 -21.23
N VAL A 622 12.03 -1.28 -21.88
CA VAL A 622 10.71 -0.67 -22.11
C VAL A 622 10.69 -0.14 -23.54
N ASP A 623 9.74 -0.63 -24.33
CA ASP A 623 9.62 -0.36 -25.77
C ASP A 623 10.89 -0.77 -26.56
N GLY A 624 11.52 -1.90 -26.19
CA GLY A 624 12.74 -2.41 -26.86
C GLY A 624 14.01 -1.59 -26.59
N ILE A 625 13.98 -0.70 -25.59
CA ILE A 625 15.13 0.14 -25.20
C ILE A 625 15.44 -0.08 -23.71
N ARG A 626 16.70 -0.36 -23.40
CA ARG A 626 17.20 -0.46 -22.02
C ARG A 626 17.29 0.92 -21.37
N ARG A 627 16.47 1.14 -20.33
CA ARG A 627 16.38 2.40 -19.59
C ARG A 627 17.08 2.32 -18.22
N LEU A 628 17.73 3.42 -17.84
CA LEU A 628 18.37 3.58 -16.53
C LEU A 628 17.32 3.76 -15.43
N VAL A 629 17.40 2.95 -14.39
CA VAL A 629 16.53 3.02 -13.20
C VAL A 629 17.30 3.48 -11.96
N GLY A 630 18.50 2.98 -11.68
CA GLY A 630 19.21 3.33 -10.44
C GLY A 630 18.49 2.84 -9.18
N PRO A 631 18.43 3.62 -8.08
CA PRO A 631 17.89 3.17 -6.79
C PRO A 631 16.35 3.25 -6.66
N HIS A 632 15.64 3.79 -7.65
CA HIS A 632 14.18 3.90 -7.65
C HIS A 632 13.53 2.67 -8.29
N TYR A 633 12.20 2.62 -8.31
CA TYR A 633 11.45 1.49 -8.88
C TYR A 633 11.13 1.65 -10.37
N SER A 634 11.25 2.87 -10.94
CA SER A 634 10.97 3.12 -12.35
C SER A 634 11.91 4.18 -12.96
N PRO A 635 12.15 4.14 -14.30
CA PRO A 635 12.96 5.14 -14.99
C PRO A 635 12.37 6.55 -14.88
N ASN A 636 11.04 6.67 -14.88
CA ASN A 636 10.37 7.98 -14.76
C ASN A 636 10.55 8.59 -13.37
N HIS A 637 10.48 7.78 -12.31
CA HIS A 637 10.77 8.26 -10.96
C HIS A 637 12.22 8.77 -10.87
N THR A 638 13.17 8.02 -11.41
CA THR A 638 14.57 8.45 -11.48
C THR A 638 14.74 9.74 -12.27
N ALA A 639 14.02 9.89 -13.38
CA ALA A 639 14.04 11.10 -14.18
C ALA A 639 13.47 12.30 -13.41
N LEU A 640 12.37 12.13 -12.66
CA LEU A 640 11.81 13.17 -11.78
C LEU A 640 12.86 13.69 -10.79
N TYR A 641 13.64 12.80 -10.16
CA TYR A 641 14.67 13.19 -9.20
C TYR A 641 15.89 13.85 -9.88
N LEU A 642 16.41 13.26 -10.95
CA LEU A 642 17.58 13.76 -11.67
C LEU A 642 17.32 15.10 -12.37
N LEU A 643 16.11 15.31 -12.90
CA LEU A 643 15.70 16.57 -13.51
C LEU A 643 15.81 17.75 -12.52
N ARG A 644 15.33 17.56 -11.30
CA ARG A 644 15.45 18.54 -10.21
C ARG A 644 16.91 18.79 -9.84
N THR A 645 17.68 17.71 -9.74
CA THR A 645 19.12 17.74 -9.43
C THR A 645 19.90 18.54 -10.47
N PHE A 646 19.60 18.35 -11.77
CA PHE A 646 20.27 19.04 -12.87
C PHE A 646 20.18 20.56 -12.73
N PHE A 647 18.99 21.10 -12.47
CA PHE A 647 18.79 22.55 -12.31
C PHE A 647 19.40 23.09 -11.00
N VAL A 648 19.43 22.29 -9.93
CA VAL A 648 20.18 22.64 -8.71
C VAL A 648 21.69 22.69 -8.97
N ALA A 649 22.26 21.70 -9.68
CA ALA A 649 23.67 21.68 -10.06
C ALA A 649 24.04 22.93 -10.89
N PHE A 650 23.18 23.28 -11.85
CA PHE A 650 23.35 24.46 -12.68
C PHE A 650 23.34 25.76 -11.86
N GLY A 651 22.34 25.94 -10.98
CA GLY A 651 22.24 27.09 -10.09
C GLY A 651 23.45 27.22 -9.16
N LEU A 652 23.92 26.10 -8.60
CA LEU A 652 25.13 26.04 -7.77
C LEU A 652 26.40 26.39 -8.56
N GLY A 653 26.52 25.93 -9.81
CA GLY A 653 27.61 26.27 -10.72
C GLY A 653 27.73 27.77 -10.99
N LEU A 654 26.61 28.48 -11.05
CA LEU A 654 26.58 29.94 -11.20
C LEU A 654 26.77 30.69 -9.88
N THR A 655 26.50 30.04 -8.76
CA THR A 655 26.66 30.57 -7.39
C THR A 655 28.11 30.53 -6.92
N LEU A 656 28.84 29.46 -7.23
CA LEU A 656 30.17 29.17 -6.67
C LEU A 656 31.33 29.72 -7.54
N SER A 657 32.53 29.79 -6.94
CA SER A 657 33.74 30.36 -7.53
C SER A 657 34.20 29.62 -8.79
N ARG A 658 35.01 30.28 -9.66
CA ARG A 658 35.51 29.71 -10.93
C ARG A 658 36.20 28.35 -10.75
N ARG A 659 36.91 28.13 -9.64
CA ARG A 659 37.57 26.85 -9.31
C ARG A 659 36.58 25.69 -9.12
N ASN A 660 35.38 25.97 -8.61
CA ASN A 660 34.34 24.95 -8.37
C ASN A 660 33.44 24.71 -9.59
N ARG A 661 33.48 25.60 -10.59
CA ARG A 661 32.61 25.51 -11.79
C ARG A 661 32.91 24.29 -12.64
N ALA A 662 34.18 23.90 -12.76
CA ALA A 662 34.57 22.76 -13.57
C ALA A 662 33.96 21.45 -13.05
N TRP A 663 34.07 21.19 -11.75
CA TRP A 663 33.44 20.02 -11.14
C TRP A 663 31.92 20.12 -11.25
N LEU A 664 31.29 21.25 -10.89
CA LEU A 664 29.82 21.39 -10.94
C LEU A 664 29.25 21.22 -12.36
N ALA A 665 30.01 21.65 -13.38
CA ALA A 665 29.67 21.39 -14.77
C ALA A 665 29.78 19.90 -15.11
N ALA A 666 30.82 19.20 -14.63
CA ALA A 666 30.92 17.75 -14.76
C ALA A 666 29.78 17.01 -14.03
N ALA A 667 29.37 17.50 -12.85
CA ALA A 667 28.19 17.03 -12.11
C ALA A 667 26.93 17.14 -12.96
N ALA A 668 26.66 18.34 -13.47
CA ALA A 668 25.48 18.63 -14.24
C ALA A 668 25.48 17.80 -15.54
N GLY A 669 26.64 17.62 -16.17
CA GLY A 669 26.82 16.75 -17.33
C GLY A 669 26.54 15.29 -17.03
N GLY A 670 27.10 14.73 -15.95
CA GLY A 670 26.84 13.35 -15.53
C GLY A 670 25.37 13.11 -15.15
N VAL A 671 24.76 14.04 -14.42
CA VAL A 671 23.33 13.99 -14.07
C VAL A 671 22.46 14.09 -15.33
N LEU A 672 22.80 14.96 -16.28
CA LEU A 672 22.09 15.08 -17.55
C LEU A 672 22.22 13.81 -18.40
N TRP A 673 23.40 13.19 -18.41
CA TRP A 673 23.62 11.93 -19.11
C TRP A 673 22.78 10.81 -18.52
N ALA A 674 22.78 10.67 -17.19
CA ALA A 674 21.93 9.72 -16.48
C ALA A 674 20.43 9.99 -16.76
N LEU A 675 20.02 11.27 -16.75
CA LEU A 675 18.67 11.70 -17.07
C LEU A 675 18.25 11.30 -18.49
N ILE A 676 19.11 11.48 -19.50
CA ILE A 676 18.84 11.06 -20.88
C ILE A 676 18.65 9.54 -20.95
N LEU A 677 19.50 8.77 -20.26
CA LEU A 677 19.43 7.31 -20.26
C LEU A 677 18.19 6.74 -19.53
N THR A 678 17.49 7.54 -18.72
CA THR A 678 16.18 7.11 -18.20
C THR A 678 15.14 6.93 -19.30
N GLY A 679 15.32 7.57 -20.48
CA GLY A 679 14.35 7.54 -21.57
C GLY A 679 13.01 8.17 -21.22
N SER A 680 12.89 8.91 -20.12
CA SER A 680 11.63 9.50 -19.67
C SER A 680 11.23 10.66 -20.57
N ARG A 681 10.23 10.41 -21.43
CA ARG A 681 9.70 11.41 -22.38
C ARG A 681 9.21 12.67 -21.67
N GLY A 682 8.48 12.52 -20.57
CA GLY A 682 8.00 13.65 -19.78
C GLY A 682 9.15 14.52 -19.23
N ALA A 683 10.22 13.90 -18.74
CA ALA A 683 11.38 14.64 -18.26
C ALA A 683 12.11 15.39 -19.39
N LEU A 684 12.32 14.72 -20.53
CA LEU A 684 13.12 15.26 -21.63
C LEU A 684 12.36 16.29 -22.47
N LEU A 685 11.07 16.07 -22.70
CA LEU A 685 10.25 16.87 -23.61
C LEU A 685 9.46 17.96 -22.88
N LEU A 686 9.00 17.73 -21.64
CA LEU A 686 8.25 18.75 -20.87
C LEU A 686 9.16 19.41 -19.82
N GLY A 687 9.82 18.58 -19.00
CA GLY A 687 10.57 19.03 -17.82
C GLY A 687 11.78 19.89 -18.13
N LEU A 688 12.76 19.35 -18.87
CA LEU A 688 14.00 20.04 -19.23
C LEU A 688 13.72 21.38 -19.93
N PRO A 689 12.83 21.44 -20.94
CA PRO A 689 12.49 22.70 -21.56
C PRO A 689 11.85 23.74 -20.63
N ALA A 690 10.88 23.33 -19.80
CA ALA A 690 10.21 24.25 -18.87
C ALA A 690 11.20 24.87 -17.87
N GLY A 691 12.08 24.05 -17.28
CA GLY A 691 13.12 24.53 -16.39
C GLY A 691 14.12 25.45 -17.10
N ALA A 692 14.54 25.11 -18.32
CA ALA A 692 15.47 25.92 -19.11
C ALA A 692 14.87 27.28 -19.48
N VAL A 693 13.59 27.35 -19.83
CA VAL A 693 12.88 28.61 -20.11
C VAL A 693 12.86 29.50 -18.87
N VAL A 694 12.49 28.96 -17.71
CA VAL A 694 12.45 29.73 -16.44
C VAL A 694 13.85 30.23 -16.08
N LEU A 695 14.85 29.36 -16.16
CA LEU A 695 16.25 29.69 -15.93
C LEU A 695 16.73 30.81 -16.85
N ALA A 696 16.50 30.69 -18.17
CA ALA A 696 16.90 31.68 -19.17
C ALA A 696 16.19 33.02 -18.96
N PHE A 697 14.87 33.00 -18.73
CA PHE A 697 14.08 34.20 -18.48
C PHE A 697 14.60 35.00 -17.27
N LEU A 698 14.90 34.30 -16.16
CA LEU A 698 15.41 34.94 -14.95
C LEU A 698 16.86 35.40 -15.10
N ALA A 699 17.71 34.61 -15.75
CA ALA A 699 19.11 34.97 -16.06
C ALA A 699 19.21 36.26 -16.90
N VAL A 700 18.36 36.39 -17.92
CA VAL A 700 18.31 37.56 -18.81
C VAL A 700 17.90 38.84 -18.04
N ARG A 701 17.05 38.70 -17.02
CA ARG A 701 16.50 39.84 -16.25
C ARG A 701 17.51 40.48 -15.29
N ARG A 702 18.49 39.73 -14.77
CA ARG A 702 19.37 40.16 -13.67
C ARG A 702 20.78 40.65 -14.08
N ARG A 703 21.14 40.52 -15.36
CA ARG A 703 22.39 41.05 -15.97
C ARG A 703 23.78 40.60 -15.42
N PRO A 704 24.11 39.32 -15.13
CA PRO A 704 25.52 38.97 -14.89
C PRO A 704 26.18 38.51 -16.20
N GLY A 705 26.96 39.39 -16.85
CA GLY A 705 27.88 38.98 -17.93
C GLY A 705 27.33 38.88 -19.37
N ILE A 706 26.19 39.51 -19.70
CA ILE A 706 25.67 39.52 -21.09
C ILE A 706 26.67 40.24 -22.03
N PRO A 707 27.05 39.63 -23.19
CA PRO A 707 27.94 40.24 -24.17
C PRO A 707 27.43 41.62 -24.59
N ARG A 708 28.32 42.61 -24.76
CA ARG A 708 27.99 44.04 -24.91
C ARG A 708 26.88 44.32 -25.95
N TRP A 709 26.78 43.54 -27.03
CA TRP A 709 25.79 43.71 -28.09
C TRP A 709 24.32 43.40 -27.72
N LEU A 710 24.05 42.64 -26.66
CA LEU A 710 22.69 42.26 -26.22
C LEU A 710 22.11 43.21 -25.15
N ARG A 711 22.94 44.11 -24.62
CA ARG A 711 22.62 44.97 -23.47
C ARG A 711 21.59 46.08 -23.78
N GLY A 712 21.45 46.48 -25.04
CA GLY A 712 20.56 47.57 -25.48
C GLY A 712 19.25 47.16 -26.17
N ARG A 713 19.01 45.86 -26.43
CA ARG A 713 17.86 45.40 -27.25
C ARG A 713 16.90 44.50 -26.46
N PRO A 714 15.92 45.06 -25.72
CA PRO A 714 14.94 44.26 -24.97
C PRO A 714 14.06 43.40 -25.88
N ARG A 715 13.71 43.89 -27.08
CA ARG A 715 12.94 43.14 -28.10
C ARG A 715 13.64 41.85 -28.55
N LEU A 716 14.97 41.89 -28.74
CA LEU A 716 15.76 40.71 -29.13
C LEU A 716 15.81 39.66 -27.99
N ARG A 717 15.79 40.10 -26.74
CA ARG A 717 15.79 39.23 -25.54
C ARG A 717 14.46 38.53 -25.36
N TYR A 718 13.35 39.27 -25.45
CA TYR A 718 12.01 38.67 -25.46
C TYR A 718 11.83 37.76 -26.68
N GLY A 719 12.39 38.14 -27.84
CA GLY A 719 12.42 37.31 -29.04
C GLY A 719 13.24 36.02 -28.87
N LEU A 720 14.36 36.03 -28.12
CA LEU A 720 15.15 34.82 -27.84
C LEU A 720 14.41 33.89 -26.87
N THR A 721 13.80 34.42 -25.81
CA THR A 721 12.98 33.61 -24.89
C THR A 721 11.75 33.06 -25.60
N LEU A 722 11.07 33.86 -26.41
CA LEU A 722 9.95 33.42 -27.25
C LEU A 722 10.42 32.41 -28.29
N GLY A 723 11.59 32.58 -28.89
CA GLY A 723 12.19 31.63 -29.84
C GLY A 723 12.55 30.30 -29.19
N ILE A 724 13.04 30.30 -27.95
CA ILE A 724 13.25 29.06 -27.17
C ILE A 724 11.91 28.41 -26.86
N VAL A 725 10.89 29.18 -26.42
CA VAL A 725 9.55 28.65 -26.17
C VAL A 725 8.97 28.03 -27.46
N ILE A 726 9.05 28.73 -28.59
CA ILE A 726 8.60 28.23 -29.90
C ILE A 726 9.40 27.00 -30.32
N ALA A 727 10.72 26.97 -30.15
CA ALA A 727 11.54 25.81 -30.51
C ALA A 727 11.21 24.60 -29.63
N VAL A 728 10.95 24.81 -28.34
CA VAL A 728 10.49 23.78 -27.41
C VAL A 728 9.11 23.27 -27.81
N THR A 729 8.16 24.17 -28.05
CA THR A 729 6.81 23.81 -28.53
C THR A 729 6.88 23.11 -29.89
N ALA A 730 7.75 23.52 -30.80
CA ALA A 730 7.96 22.87 -32.08
C ALA A 730 8.58 21.49 -31.93
N VAL A 731 9.55 21.29 -31.02
CA VAL A 731 10.08 19.96 -30.69
C VAL A 731 8.98 19.07 -30.09
N MET A 732 8.11 19.62 -29.23
CA MET A 732 6.94 18.89 -28.71
C MET A 732 5.98 18.46 -29.81
N VAL A 733 5.65 19.36 -30.75
CA VAL A 733 4.76 19.09 -31.88
C VAL A 733 5.41 18.13 -32.90
N LEU A 734 6.71 18.22 -33.12
CA LEU A 734 7.44 17.34 -34.05
C LEU A 734 7.71 15.95 -33.46
N GLN A 735 7.67 15.80 -32.13
CA GLN A 735 7.73 14.49 -31.46
C GLN A 735 6.35 13.97 -31.04
N TRP A 736 5.28 14.59 -31.54
CA TRP A 736 3.90 14.26 -31.21
C TRP A 736 3.57 12.78 -31.47
N ASP A 737 3.96 12.25 -32.62
CA ASP A 737 3.73 10.84 -32.98
C ASP A 737 4.61 9.86 -32.16
N ARG A 738 5.73 10.32 -31.60
CA ARG A 738 6.58 9.52 -30.69
C ARG A 738 6.18 9.67 -29.23
N LEU A 739 5.38 10.68 -28.88
CA LEU A 739 4.79 10.86 -27.56
C LEU A 739 3.56 9.95 -27.38
N LEU A 740 2.82 9.70 -28.47
CA LEU A 740 1.68 8.79 -28.54
C LEU A 740 2.16 7.35 -28.72
N ASN A 741 2.16 6.57 -27.63
CA ASN A 741 2.00 5.13 -27.77
C ASN A 741 0.51 4.87 -27.50
N GLU A 742 -0.24 4.48 -28.54
CA GLU A 742 -1.71 4.41 -28.50
C GLU A 742 -2.22 3.62 -27.30
N GLN A 743 -1.61 2.47 -26.99
CA GLN A 743 -1.99 1.64 -25.85
C GLN A 743 -1.82 2.33 -24.48
N THR A 744 -0.77 3.14 -24.29
CA THR A 744 -0.56 3.87 -23.03
C THR A 744 -1.40 5.14 -22.93
N VAL A 745 -1.86 5.69 -24.06
CA VAL A 745 -2.75 6.86 -24.08
C VAL A 745 -4.17 6.44 -23.70
N PHE A 746 -4.70 5.37 -24.29
CA PHE A 746 -6.03 4.86 -23.93
C PHE A 746 -6.10 4.46 -22.45
N HIS A 747 -5.09 3.76 -21.92
CA HIS A 747 -5.03 3.45 -20.48
C HIS A 747 -4.96 4.70 -19.59
N ARG A 748 -4.29 5.78 -20.01
CA ARG A 748 -4.24 7.03 -19.25
C ARG A 748 -5.56 7.78 -19.29
N VAL A 749 -6.28 7.75 -20.40
CA VAL A 749 -7.60 8.38 -20.51
C VAL A 749 -8.59 7.67 -19.58
N ASP A 750 -8.66 6.34 -19.61
CA ASP A 750 -9.52 5.57 -18.69
C ASP A 750 -9.17 5.87 -17.21
N LEU A 751 -7.88 5.93 -16.89
CA LEU A 751 -7.40 6.26 -15.55
C LEU A 751 -7.80 7.69 -15.15
N TRP A 752 -7.74 8.66 -16.08
CA TRP A 752 -8.13 10.05 -15.84
C TRP A 752 -9.63 10.20 -15.70
N GLU A 753 -10.42 9.47 -16.47
CA GLU A 753 -11.88 9.41 -16.34
C GLU A 753 -12.28 8.82 -14.98
N ALA A 754 -11.68 7.70 -14.59
CA ALA A 754 -11.87 7.09 -13.27
C ALA A 754 -11.45 8.04 -12.14
N ALA A 755 -10.31 8.72 -12.29
CA ALA A 755 -9.83 9.72 -11.35
C ALA A 755 -10.77 10.93 -11.22
N LEU A 756 -11.34 11.40 -12.33
CA LEU A 756 -12.32 12.48 -12.36
C LEU A 756 -13.63 12.04 -11.70
N ALA A 757 -14.11 10.83 -11.97
CA ALA A 757 -15.30 10.27 -11.35
C ALA A 757 -15.11 10.14 -9.82
N LEU A 758 -13.97 9.62 -9.39
CA LEU A 758 -13.59 9.54 -7.97
C LEU A 758 -13.56 10.92 -7.31
N TRP A 759 -12.96 11.92 -7.97
CA TRP A 759 -12.93 13.27 -7.43
C TRP A 759 -14.33 13.92 -7.38
N ARG A 760 -15.22 13.65 -8.34
CA ARG A 760 -16.59 14.17 -8.32
C ARG A 760 -17.36 13.71 -7.07
N GLU A 761 -17.16 12.48 -6.62
CA GLU A 761 -17.78 11.97 -5.38
C GLU A 761 -17.14 12.54 -4.11
N HIS A 762 -15.83 12.81 -4.13
CA HIS A 762 -15.09 13.32 -2.98
C HIS A 762 -14.55 14.75 -3.15
N MET A 763 -15.34 15.60 -3.82
CA MET A 763 -14.84 16.89 -4.36
C MET A 763 -14.24 17.81 -3.30
N LEU A 764 -14.82 17.86 -2.10
CA LEU A 764 -14.40 18.77 -1.04
C LEU A 764 -13.17 18.29 -0.27
N ALA A 765 -13.14 17.03 0.14
CA ALA A 765 -12.12 16.52 1.07
C ALA A 765 -11.06 15.63 0.39
N GLY A 766 -11.32 15.16 -0.83
CA GLY A 766 -10.54 14.10 -1.47
C GLY A 766 -10.70 12.76 -0.75
N VAL A 767 -9.81 11.81 -1.01
CA VAL A 767 -9.73 10.49 -0.35
C VAL A 767 -8.53 10.36 0.60
N GLY A 768 -7.80 11.46 0.80
CA GLY A 768 -6.64 11.54 1.67
C GLY A 768 -5.33 10.97 1.07
N PRO A 769 -4.17 11.30 1.66
CA PRO A 769 -2.86 10.76 1.27
C PRO A 769 -2.85 9.23 1.23
N GLY A 770 -2.40 8.64 0.12
CA GLY A 770 -2.39 7.18 -0.05
C GLY A 770 -3.76 6.54 -0.31
N GLY A 771 -4.83 7.34 -0.40
CA GLY A 771 -6.19 6.86 -0.64
C GLY A 771 -6.48 6.47 -2.09
N PHE A 772 -5.80 7.08 -3.07
CA PHE A 772 -6.06 6.85 -4.50
C PHE A 772 -6.08 5.36 -4.85
N PHE A 773 -4.99 4.64 -4.55
CA PHE A 773 -4.79 3.21 -4.86
C PHE A 773 -5.96 2.30 -4.40
N TRP A 774 -6.63 2.69 -3.31
CA TRP A 774 -7.71 1.92 -2.69
C TRP A 774 -9.10 2.29 -3.17
N ASN A 775 -9.25 3.41 -3.90
CA ASN A 775 -10.55 3.91 -4.33
C ASN A 775 -10.70 3.92 -5.85
N TYR A 776 -9.67 4.29 -6.60
CA TYR A 776 -9.76 4.43 -8.07
C TYR A 776 -10.23 3.17 -8.82
N PRO A 777 -9.92 1.92 -8.38
CA PRO A 777 -10.37 0.72 -9.08
C PRO A 777 -11.89 0.63 -9.27
N ALA A 778 -12.66 1.16 -8.33
CA ALA A 778 -14.13 1.14 -8.40
C ALA A 778 -14.71 2.02 -9.52
N TYR A 779 -13.91 2.94 -10.06
CA TYR A 779 -14.32 3.96 -11.03
C TYR A 779 -13.79 3.68 -12.44
N LEU A 780 -13.02 2.60 -12.62
CA LEU A 780 -12.54 2.22 -13.93
C LEU A 780 -13.69 1.73 -14.82
N PRO A 781 -13.67 2.07 -16.13
CA PRO A 781 -14.58 1.47 -17.10
C PRO A 781 -14.51 -0.06 -17.07
N LEU A 782 -15.63 -0.70 -17.42
CA LEU A 782 -15.71 -2.16 -17.52
C LEU A 782 -14.71 -2.65 -18.57
N GLY A 783 -13.92 -3.68 -18.24
CA GLY A 783 -12.90 -4.24 -19.12
C GLY A 783 -11.53 -3.55 -19.07
N THR A 784 -11.37 -2.43 -18.37
CA THR A 784 -10.06 -1.78 -18.19
C THR A 784 -9.22 -2.56 -17.16
N ALA A 785 -8.07 -3.09 -17.61
CA ALA A 785 -7.11 -3.75 -16.73
C ALA A 785 -6.49 -2.79 -15.72
N ILE A 786 -6.23 -3.26 -14.50
CA ILE A 786 -5.51 -2.49 -13.49
C ILE A 786 -4.02 -2.75 -13.54
N GLU A 787 -3.25 -1.67 -13.64
CA GLU A 787 -1.83 -1.71 -13.37
C GLU A 787 -1.56 -2.00 -11.89
N SER A 788 -0.88 -3.13 -11.63
CA SER A 788 -0.48 -3.52 -10.29
C SER A 788 0.45 -2.47 -9.68
N GLY A 789 0.01 -1.85 -8.58
CA GLY A 789 0.79 -0.82 -7.90
C GLY A 789 0.58 0.62 -8.38
N GLN A 790 -0.42 0.88 -9.26
CA GLN A 790 -0.74 2.24 -9.70
C GLN A 790 -1.20 3.13 -8.52
N SER A 791 -0.32 4.02 -8.07
CA SER A 791 -0.49 4.78 -6.82
C SER A 791 -0.94 6.24 -7.03
N HIS A 792 -0.95 6.73 -8.27
CA HIS A 792 -1.36 8.09 -8.64
C HIS A 792 -1.99 8.16 -10.05
N PRO A 793 -2.76 9.20 -10.40
CA PRO A 793 -3.40 9.31 -11.72
C PRO A 793 -2.47 9.78 -12.87
N HIS A 794 -1.16 9.95 -12.62
CA HIS A 794 -0.18 10.48 -13.59
C HIS A 794 -0.50 11.88 -14.14
N ASN A 795 -1.17 12.70 -13.32
CA ASN A 795 -1.47 14.09 -13.62
C ASN A 795 -1.53 14.85 -12.29
N VAL A 796 -0.65 15.84 -12.11
CA VAL A 796 -0.53 16.59 -10.84
C VAL A 796 -1.85 17.21 -10.36
N TRP A 797 -2.72 17.67 -11.27
CA TRP A 797 -3.96 18.32 -10.89
C TRP A 797 -4.97 17.31 -10.35
N LEU A 798 -5.12 16.17 -11.04
CA LEU A 798 -5.94 15.06 -10.57
C LEU A 798 -5.37 14.45 -9.29
N GLU A 799 -4.04 14.32 -9.20
CA GLU A 799 -3.33 13.86 -8.01
C GLU A 799 -3.72 14.70 -6.79
N VAL A 800 -3.62 16.03 -6.90
CA VAL A 800 -3.92 16.92 -5.78
C VAL A 800 -5.43 16.98 -5.50
N ALA A 801 -6.26 17.03 -6.54
CA ALA A 801 -7.71 17.08 -6.42
C ALA A 801 -8.28 15.83 -5.74
N ILE A 802 -7.83 14.64 -6.14
CA ILE A 802 -8.27 13.38 -5.53
C ILE A 802 -7.73 13.25 -4.10
N THR A 803 -6.47 13.60 -3.86
CA THR A 803 -5.85 13.38 -2.54
C THR A 803 -6.41 14.34 -1.49
N TRP A 804 -6.62 15.61 -1.83
CA TRP A 804 -6.92 16.68 -0.86
C TRP A 804 -8.17 17.50 -1.21
N GLY A 805 -8.93 17.11 -2.24
CA GLY A 805 -10.11 17.83 -2.69
C GLY A 805 -9.79 19.20 -3.28
N LEU A 806 -10.84 20.02 -3.40
CA LEU A 806 -10.75 21.42 -3.81
C LEU A 806 -9.75 22.25 -2.98
N PRO A 807 -9.66 22.11 -1.62
CA PRO A 807 -8.64 22.81 -0.83
C PRO A 807 -7.21 22.48 -1.27
N GLY A 808 -6.93 21.24 -1.68
CA GLY A 808 -5.65 20.84 -2.24
C GLY A 808 -5.32 21.59 -3.53
N VAL A 809 -6.27 21.68 -4.47
CA VAL A 809 -6.06 22.37 -5.75
C VAL A 809 -5.77 23.86 -5.51
N LEU A 810 -6.54 24.50 -4.64
CA LEU A 810 -6.32 25.88 -4.23
C LEU A 810 -4.95 26.05 -3.56
N TRP A 811 -4.56 25.10 -2.70
CA TRP A 811 -3.25 25.07 -2.08
C TRP A 811 -2.12 25.00 -3.12
N LEU A 812 -2.23 24.16 -4.14
CA LEU A 812 -1.21 24.03 -5.19
C LEU A 812 -1.07 25.35 -5.99
N LEU A 813 -2.19 25.99 -6.35
CA LEU A 813 -2.18 27.30 -7.01
C LEU A 813 -1.50 28.37 -6.15
N VAL A 814 -1.83 28.41 -4.85
CA VAL A 814 -1.20 29.32 -3.89
C VAL A 814 0.29 29.04 -3.73
N ALA A 815 0.68 27.76 -3.69
CA ALA A 815 2.08 27.35 -3.60
C ALA A 815 2.88 27.79 -4.84
N ILE A 816 2.35 27.60 -6.04
CA ILE A 816 2.96 28.06 -7.30
C ILE A 816 3.12 29.59 -7.28
N PHE A 817 2.06 30.32 -6.92
CA PHE A 817 2.11 31.79 -6.83
C PHE A 817 3.16 32.27 -5.82
N ALA A 818 3.20 31.66 -4.64
CA ALA A 818 4.18 31.97 -3.61
C ALA A 818 5.61 31.63 -4.06
N ALA A 819 5.81 30.57 -4.85
CA ALA A 819 7.11 30.20 -5.42
C ALA A 819 7.61 31.31 -6.35
N ILE A 820 6.74 31.74 -7.28
CA ILE A 820 7.02 32.80 -8.23
C ILE A 820 7.35 34.10 -7.49
N ARG A 821 6.56 34.45 -6.45
CA ARG A 821 6.80 35.64 -5.62
C ARG A 821 8.14 35.56 -4.88
N ALA A 822 8.49 34.40 -4.33
CA ALA A 822 9.76 34.20 -3.62
C ALA A 822 10.96 34.32 -4.56
N VAL A 823 10.90 33.69 -5.74
CA VAL A 823 11.95 33.82 -6.78
C VAL A 823 12.06 35.27 -7.28
N ARG A 824 10.94 35.99 -7.44
CA ARG A 824 10.98 37.41 -7.84
C ARG A 824 11.62 38.30 -6.78
N ARG A 825 11.42 38.03 -5.48
CA ARG A 825 12.05 38.80 -4.40
C ARG A 825 13.57 38.72 -4.42
N THR A 826 14.14 37.57 -4.83
CA THR A 826 15.59 37.40 -4.88
C THR A 826 16.26 38.09 -6.06
N MET A 827 15.50 38.73 -6.97
CA MET A 827 16.02 39.58 -8.06
C MET A 827 17.00 40.65 -7.54
N ALA A 828 16.72 41.22 -6.36
CA ALA A 828 17.54 42.26 -5.72
C ALA A 828 18.60 41.72 -4.74
N ALA A 829 18.61 40.40 -4.46
CA ALA A 829 19.52 39.78 -3.50
C ALA A 829 20.97 39.71 -4.04
N PRO A 830 21.98 39.33 -3.22
CA PRO A 830 23.35 39.10 -3.67
C PRO A 830 23.49 38.00 -4.73
N SER A 831 24.55 38.07 -5.56
CA SER A 831 24.73 37.22 -6.76
C SER A 831 24.54 35.72 -6.48
N ALA A 832 25.16 35.24 -5.42
CA ALA A 832 25.13 33.84 -4.99
C ALA A 832 23.72 33.34 -4.68
N ARG A 833 22.98 34.06 -3.83
CA ARG A 833 21.66 33.66 -3.36
C ARG A 833 20.64 33.55 -4.47
N PHE A 834 20.59 34.52 -5.37
CA PHE A 834 19.70 34.48 -6.53
C PHE A 834 19.97 33.28 -7.43
N TRP A 835 21.23 32.95 -7.75
CA TRP A 835 21.49 31.85 -8.70
C TRP A 835 21.08 30.50 -8.12
N LEU A 836 21.24 30.33 -6.81
CA LEU A 836 20.68 29.19 -6.08
C LEU A 836 19.15 29.17 -6.15
N THR A 837 18.48 30.28 -5.83
CA THR A 837 17.00 30.38 -5.86
C THR A 837 16.45 30.19 -7.28
N VAL A 838 17.14 30.69 -8.30
CA VAL A 838 16.76 30.49 -9.71
C VAL A 838 16.93 29.04 -10.13
N GLY A 839 18.02 28.37 -9.73
CA GLY A 839 18.19 26.94 -9.97
C GLY A 839 17.09 26.10 -9.32
N LEU A 840 16.75 26.39 -8.06
CA LEU A 840 15.64 25.73 -7.35
C LEU A 840 14.27 26.05 -7.98
N GLY A 841 14.05 27.29 -8.43
CA GLY A 841 12.81 27.68 -9.12
C GLY A 841 12.67 27.01 -10.50
N ALA A 842 13.77 26.89 -11.25
CA ALA A 842 13.81 26.14 -12.51
C ALA A 842 13.56 24.65 -12.27
N ALA A 843 14.12 24.07 -11.19
CA ALA A 843 13.84 22.70 -10.79
C ALA A 843 12.35 22.47 -10.48
N PHE A 844 11.68 23.40 -9.76
CA PHE A 844 10.24 23.33 -9.53
C PHE A 844 9.41 23.41 -10.81
N ALA A 845 9.77 24.32 -11.72
CA ALA A 845 9.09 24.45 -13.01
C ALA A 845 9.24 23.19 -13.86
N ALA A 846 10.46 22.64 -13.91
CA ALA A 846 10.75 21.38 -14.61
C ALA A 846 9.97 20.20 -14.01
N ALA A 847 9.96 20.10 -12.67
CA ALA A 847 9.21 19.09 -11.94
C ALA A 847 7.70 19.17 -12.21
N LEU A 848 7.11 20.37 -12.15
CA LEU A 848 5.69 20.58 -12.37
C LEU A 848 5.29 20.27 -13.82
N ALA A 849 6.15 20.60 -14.78
CA ALA A 849 5.93 20.26 -16.19
C ALA A 849 6.02 18.75 -16.45
N HIS A 850 6.99 18.06 -15.85
CA HIS A 850 7.09 16.60 -15.94
C HIS A 850 5.89 15.91 -15.25
N ALA A 851 5.43 16.44 -14.11
CA ALA A 851 4.29 15.89 -13.38
C ALA A 851 2.92 16.03 -14.09
N GLN A 852 2.86 16.63 -15.28
CA GLN A 852 1.66 16.56 -16.12
C GLN A 852 1.46 15.16 -16.73
N SER A 853 2.53 14.34 -16.79
CA SER A 853 2.50 12.97 -17.32
C SER A 853 2.88 11.90 -16.29
N ASP A 854 3.14 12.29 -15.04
CA ASP A 854 3.58 11.41 -13.95
C ASP A 854 3.18 12.05 -12.60
N THR A 855 4.00 11.95 -11.55
CA THR A 855 3.71 12.52 -10.22
C THR A 855 4.59 13.71 -9.83
N PHE A 856 4.04 14.61 -9.01
CA PHE A 856 4.76 15.76 -8.47
C PHE A 856 5.25 15.52 -7.04
N MET A 857 4.39 14.96 -6.19
CA MET A 857 4.64 14.85 -4.75
C MET A 857 4.03 13.61 -4.08
N LEU A 858 3.34 12.69 -4.79
CA LEU A 858 2.85 11.43 -4.21
C LEU A 858 3.94 10.36 -4.02
N LEU A 859 5.22 10.71 -4.24
CA LEU A 859 6.37 9.90 -3.85
C LEU A 859 7.15 10.62 -2.75
N ALA A 860 7.48 9.92 -1.67
CA ALA A 860 7.95 10.51 -0.42
C ALA A 860 9.30 11.23 -0.55
N ASP A 861 10.21 10.70 -1.37
CA ASP A 861 11.49 11.33 -1.68
C ASP A 861 11.30 12.65 -2.45
N LEU A 862 10.35 12.71 -3.39
CA LEU A 862 9.98 13.92 -4.13
C LEU A 862 9.28 14.93 -3.23
N ALA A 863 8.37 14.49 -2.35
CA ALA A 863 7.72 15.34 -1.35
C ALA A 863 8.74 15.98 -0.40
N GLY A 864 9.67 15.17 0.13
CA GLY A 864 10.77 15.63 0.96
C GLY A 864 11.69 16.61 0.22
N TRP A 865 12.06 16.30 -1.03
CA TRP A 865 12.85 17.20 -1.87
C TRP A 865 12.15 18.55 -2.09
N ASN A 866 10.86 18.53 -2.43
CA ASN A 866 10.06 19.73 -2.65
C ASN A 866 10.00 20.59 -1.37
N ALA A 867 9.79 19.99 -0.20
CA ALA A 867 9.72 20.72 1.06
C ALA A 867 11.06 21.40 1.44
N VAL A 868 12.18 20.73 1.16
CA VAL A 868 13.52 21.27 1.40
C VAL A 868 13.83 22.41 0.42
N ALA A 869 13.55 22.22 -0.86
CA ALA A 869 13.70 23.26 -1.87
C ALA A 869 12.84 24.49 -1.52
N TRP A 870 11.60 24.26 -1.05
CA TRP A 870 10.72 25.31 -0.56
C TRP A 870 11.31 26.09 0.62
N ALA A 871 11.88 25.37 1.60
CA ALA A 871 12.54 25.98 2.76
C ALA A 871 13.70 26.90 2.34
N LEU A 872 14.50 26.48 1.36
CA LEU A 872 15.63 27.24 0.83
C LEU A 872 15.19 28.48 0.03
N ILE A 873 14.17 28.35 -0.83
CA ILE A 873 13.64 29.46 -1.63
C ILE A 873 13.02 30.55 -0.74
N THR A 874 12.33 30.13 0.33
CA THR A 874 11.56 31.04 1.21
C THR A 874 12.31 31.49 2.46
N ALA A 875 13.58 31.09 2.62
CA ALA A 875 14.40 31.61 3.69
C ALA A 875 14.56 33.15 3.55
N PRO A 876 14.60 33.92 4.65
CA PRO A 876 14.88 35.37 4.64
C PRO A 876 16.38 35.67 4.42
N ALA A 877 16.74 36.88 3.98
CA ALA A 877 18.14 37.28 3.80
C ALA A 877 18.92 37.30 5.13
N GLU A 878 20.25 37.12 5.13
CA GLU A 878 21.05 37.37 6.34
C GLU A 878 20.92 38.83 6.82
N ASP A 879 20.89 39.79 5.89
CA ASP A 879 20.75 41.22 6.21
C ASP A 879 19.36 41.54 6.80
N GLU A 880 18.27 41.01 6.22
CA GLU A 880 16.90 41.15 6.76
C GLU A 880 16.77 40.55 8.17
N ARG A 881 17.51 39.47 8.46
CA ARG A 881 17.53 38.84 9.80
C ARG A 881 18.27 39.69 10.83
N ASN A 882 19.37 40.31 10.44
CA ASN A 882 20.14 41.20 11.31
C ASN A 882 19.39 42.51 11.59
N GLU A 883 18.71 43.11 10.61
CA GLU A 883 17.86 44.29 10.83
C GLU A 883 16.70 43.98 11.77
N THR A 884 16.03 42.84 11.60
CA THR A 884 14.95 42.41 12.51
C THR A 884 15.45 42.12 13.93
N GLN A 885 16.70 41.64 14.09
CA GLN A 885 17.33 41.49 15.41
C GLN A 885 17.73 42.83 16.03
N THR A 886 18.24 43.78 15.23
CA THR A 886 18.70 45.09 15.72
C THR A 886 17.52 45.97 16.14
N HIS A 887 16.40 45.93 15.40
CA HIS A 887 15.18 46.66 15.77
C HIS A 887 14.52 46.11 17.04
N ASN A 888 14.66 44.81 17.33
CA ASN A 888 14.11 44.17 18.54
C ASN A 888 15.05 44.21 19.77
N VAL A 889 16.28 44.70 19.61
CA VAL A 889 17.19 44.99 20.74
C VAL A 889 17.10 46.47 21.14
N LEU A 890 16.60 47.33 20.25
CA LEU A 890 16.37 48.77 20.49
C LEU A 890 14.96 49.12 21.00
N CYS A 891 14.02 48.18 20.95
CA CYS A 891 12.70 48.23 21.60
C CYS A 891 12.67 47.26 22.78
#